data_AF-L8JAG7-F1
#
_entry.id   AF-L8JAG7-F1
#
_cell.length_a   1.000
_cell.length_b   1.000
_cell.length_c   1.000
_cell.angle_alpha   90.00
_cell.angle_beta   90.00
_cell.angle_gamma   90.00
#
_symmetry.space_group_name_H-M   'P 1'
#
loop_
_entity.id
_entity.type
_entity.pdbx_description
1 polymer ?
#
loop_
_entity_poly.entity_id
_entity_poly.type
_entity_poly.pdbx_seq_one_letter_code
_entity_poly.pdbx_strand_id
1 'polypeptide(L)'
;MLAHWAKGLMWGLVALPVFADVYPSTGTAWVLPGGWADPLATSYFDTADEVKEWEATHADIVFGSMKDVDTNLEMIAMGYMYTQKLDCRPGRRSAWLSKHTAEEGIDMEDGFLHFSEDTVLTVNNPSSGLDYLLEGKPYHLLLIRNDQFSTARLPLTLQPEDEIVVFSSYPFDVLDVQATATPLVKRNLSDDEGNIAGWKKLKVDWELNIGADKKGISQSISGKLALTKSWLSAWPYYRQRKLNSGKVGLDEGLKTWMVKLSWSQETTLNSLAIKPWLLLDNQQMTVPGWDATNDANGDGYVNDREFSKRANTRASARFRHQARLIPTVNMWPGTCWHRVNFANEKFNDLHANWYREDWQQQGLSGAYNDDMAKLLGANQFEVTSGGGIIEMPHKAGTEAAESAYAIKLAAFLQQIKKKTQTQWLAANISELNLWHYSAWPPELQNVVDVWLREHYLTPAMGLERLQQSWDSFALSKAGDKSLLMASMKGGMSELKPSEPDAWHRDIETGLALYYLFNLPGYTYYHSWNQTYVYGSGNTSLKNWYRAGIPKNWAYQPSAMLEVDIGHPEVAPKGYKTVFWDNKNAKVKSTAYLITDIPIRPADWFWLYRAGWFGAIPKEGVIARSYSDGLVLYRGVRERNDKSFLMAKPLRVSLPGEYQRVSYDGSLSEPLSYIEIGGYEGVVLKKVNN
;
A
#
# COMPACT_ATOMS: atom_id res chain seq x y z
N MET A 1 4.19 62.27 -28.08
CA MET A 1 2.99 61.62 -27.52
C MET A 1 2.32 60.84 -28.63
N LEU A 2 2.53 59.52 -28.69
CA LEU A 2 1.80 58.48 -29.46
C LEU A 2 2.78 57.36 -29.82
N ALA A 3 2.66 56.24 -29.12
CA ALA A 3 2.95 54.88 -29.60
C ALA A 3 2.75 53.91 -28.42
N HIS A 4 1.58 53.29 -28.33
CA HIS A 4 1.41 52.06 -27.54
C HIS A 4 0.86 50.98 -28.46
N TRP A 5 1.69 49.94 -28.55
CA TRP A 5 1.48 48.74 -29.33
C TRP A 5 0.38 47.87 -28.73
N ALA A 6 -0.55 47.44 -29.57
CA ALA A 6 -1.38 46.28 -29.31
C ALA A 6 -0.51 45.01 -29.45
N LYS A 7 -0.44 44.19 -28.39
CA LYS A 7 0.00 42.80 -28.48
C LYS A 7 -1.18 41.91 -28.10
N GLY A 8 -1.60 41.11 -29.07
CA GLY A 8 -2.70 40.17 -28.96
C GLY A 8 -2.44 39.10 -27.92
N LEU A 9 -3.50 38.76 -27.19
CA LEU A 9 -3.59 37.59 -26.34
C LEU A 9 -3.80 36.37 -27.26
N MET A 10 -2.75 35.59 -27.48
CA MET A 10 -2.90 34.23 -28.03
C MET A 10 -3.12 33.28 -26.85
N TRP A 11 -4.35 32.79 -26.71
CA TRP A 11 -4.66 31.68 -25.81
C TRP A 11 -3.97 30.43 -26.38
N GLY A 12 -2.89 29.99 -25.74
CA GLY A 12 -2.26 28.71 -26.03
C GLY A 12 -3.18 27.58 -25.57
N LEU A 13 -3.78 26.88 -26.53
CA LEU A 13 -4.26 25.51 -26.32
C LEU A 13 -3.03 24.67 -25.96
N VAL A 14 -2.89 24.33 -24.68
CA VAL A 14 -1.98 23.27 -24.25
C VAL A 14 -2.56 21.98 -24.81
N ALA A 15 -2.01 21.52 -25.93
CA ALA A 15 -2.27 20.18 -26.43
C ALA A 15 -1.71 19.20 -25.38
N LEU A 16 -2.59 18.54 -24.64
CA LEU A 16 -2.20 17.37 -23.87
C LEU A 16 -1.71 16.33 -24.88
N PRO A 17 -0.52 15.73 -24.72
CA PRO A 17 -0.11 14.63 -25.55
C PRO A 17 -1.13 13.51 -25.38
N VAL A 18 -1.85 13.19 -26.44
CA VAL A 18 -2.61 11.95 -26.53
C VAL A 18 -1.55 10.87 -26.72
N PHE A 19 -1.14 10.23 -25.63
CA PHE A 19 -0.36 9.01 -25.73
C PHE A 19 -1.23 7.99 -26.43
N ALA A 20 -0.79 7.51 -27.59
CA ALA A 20 -1.39 6.33 -28.20
C ALA A 20 -1.12 5.14 -27.28
N ASP A 21 -2.10 4.25 -27.14
CA ASP A 21 -1.90 3.01 -26.38
C ASP A 21 -0.72 2.23 -26.97
N VAL A 22 0.13 1.65 -26.12
CA VAL A 22 1.29 0.81 -26.52
C VAL A 22 0.84 -0.33 -27.43
N TYR A 23 -0.36 -0.87 -27.18
CA TYR A 23 -0.95 -1.95 -27.95
C TYR A 23 -2.26 -1.51 -28.60
N PRO A 24 -2.59 -2.00 -29.81
CA PRO A 24 -3.65 -1.45 -30.64
C PRO A 24 -5.07 -1.56 -30.07
N SER A 25 -5.36 -2.59 -29.25
CA SER A 25 -6.72 -2.88 -28.77
C SER A 25 -6.94 -2.60 -27.28
N THR A 26 -5.88 -2.23 -26.54
CA THR A 26 -5.95 -1.97 -25.10
C THR A 26 -4.68 -1.31 -24.56
N GLY A 27 -4.83 -0.55 -23.48
CA GLY A 27 -3.71 -0.20 -22.62
C GLY A 27 -3.24 -1.34 -21.71
N THR A 28 -2.00 -1.24 -21.25
CA THR A 28 -1.31 -2.17 -20.36
C THR A 28 -0.63 -1.45 -19.20
N ALA A 29 -0.33 -2.18 -18.13
CA ALA A 29 0.28 -1.62 -16.94
C ALA A 29 1.30 -2.54 -16.28
N TRP A 30 2.20 -1.93 -15.51
CA TRP A 30 3.04 -2.63 -14.54
C TRP A 30 2.62 -2.35 -13.10
N VAL A 31 2.71 -3.35 -12.24
CA VAL A 31 2.54 -3.22 -10.79
C VAL A 31 3.88 -3.45 -10.12
N LEU A 32 4.36 -2.40 -9.43
CA LEU A 32 5.61 -2.37 -8.67
C LEU A 32 6.82 -2.93 -9.46
N PRO A 33 7.11 -2.43 -10.68
CA PRO A 33 8.34 -2.80 -11.37
C PRO A 33 9.57 -2.40 -10.53
N GLY A 34 10.65 -3.14 -10.71
CA GLY A 34 11.91 -2.94 -9.99
C GLY A 34 12.55 -4.22 -9.50
N GLY A 35 13.78 -4.07 -8.99
CA GLY A 35 14.63 -5.23 -8.71
C GLY A 35 15.11 -5.92 -9.99
N TRP A 36 15.27 -5.12 -11.06
CA TRP A 36 15.88 -5.55 -12.32
C TRP A 36 17.22 -6.22 -12.05
N ALA A 37 17.46 -7.31 -12.75
CA ALA A 37 18.66 -8.11 -12.64
C ALA A 37 18.96 -8.69 -14.02
N ASP A 38 20.26 -8.90 -14.29
CA ASP A 38 20.69 -9.57 -15.51
C ASP A 38 20.02 -10.96 -15.61
N PRO A 39 19.51 -11.34 -16.79
CA PRO A 39 18.96 -12.66 -16.99
C PRO A 39 19.98 -13.76 -16.70
N LEU A 40 19.53 -14.81 -16.03
CA LEU A 40 20.36 -15.98 -15.67
C LEU A 40 20.19 -17.13 -16.68
N ALA A 41 19.30 -16.97 -17.66
CA ALA A 41 19.00 -17.94 -18.70
C ALA A 41 18.76 -17.21 -20.03
N THR A 42 18.78 -17.95 -21.14
CA THR A 42 18.54 -17.39 -22.49
C THR A 42 17.22 -16.62 -22.54
N SER A 43 17.33 -15.34 -22.83
CA SER A 43 16.23 -14.37 -22.90
C SER A 43 16.48 -13.39 -24.05
N TYR A 44 15.55 -12.48 -24.31
CA TYR A 44 15.75 -11.38 -25.26
C TYR A 44 16.73 -10.31 -24.74
N PHE A 45 16.97 -10.29 -23.44
CA PHE A 45 17.80 -9.31 -22.75
C PHE A 45 19.10 -9.96 -22.26
N ASP A 46 20.14 -9.14 -22.18
CA ASP A 46 21.45 -9.46 -21.62
C ASP A 46 21.70 -8.71 -20.31
N THR A 47 21.03 -7.58 -20.05
CA THR A 47 21.28 -6.74 -18.86
C THR A 47 20.01 -6.30 -18.12
N ALA A 48 20.15 -5.96 -16.84
CA ALA A 48 19.08 -5.36 -16.04
C ALA A 48 18.51 -4.07 -16.64
N ASP A 49 19.35 -3.25 -17.29
CA ASP A 49 18.93 -1.98 -17.89
C ASP A 49 18.09 -2.20 -19.15
N GLU A 50 18.41 -3.20 -19.99
CA GLU A 50 17.58 -3.58 -21.13
C GLU A 50 16.19 -4.07 -20.71
N VAL A 51 16.09 -4.81 -19.60
CA VAL A 51 14.79 -5.21 -19.03
C VAL A 51 13.99 -3.98 -18.61
N LYS A 52 14.65 -3.01 -17.97
CA LYS A 52 14.02 -1.76 -17.52
C LYS A 52 13.52 -0.93 -18.70
N GLU A 53 14.33 -0.77 -19.75
CA GLU A 53 13.97 -0.04 -20.97
C GLU A 53 12.81 -0.72 -21.72
N TRP A 54 12.83 -2.04 -21.78
CA TRP A 54 11.72 -2.81 -22.32
C TRP A 54 10.43 -2.57 -21.54
N GLU A 55 10.47 -2.65 -20.20
CA GLU A 55 9.28 -2.36 -19.38
C GLU A 55 8.75 -0.93 -19.58
N ALA A 56 9.64 0.06 -19.73
CA ALA A 56 9.25 1.46 -19.98
C ALA A 56 8.49 1.66 -21.30
N THR A 57 8.75 0.80 -22.29
CA THR A 57 8.14 0.88 -23.64
C THR A 57 6.97 -0.09 -23.84
N HIS A 58 6.70 -0.96 -22.86
CA HIS A 58 5.69 -2.03 -22.94
C HIS A 58 4.52 -1.84 -21.95
N ALA A 59 4.35 -0.62 -21.43
CA ALA A 59 3.20 -0.25 -20.62
C ALA A 59 2.83 1.23 -20.77
N ASP A 60 1.54 1.51 -20.68
CA ASP A 60 0.99 2.87 -20.72
C ASP A 60 1.05 3.52 -19.34
N ILE A 61 0.87 2.71 -18.30
CA ILE A 61 0.82 3.18 -16.90
C ILE A 61 1.62 2.26 -15.96
N VAL A 62 2.17 2.84 -14.90
CA VAL A 62 2.89 2.10 -13.85
C VAL A 62 2.28 2.41 -12.50
N PHE A 63 1.87 1.37 -11.77
CA PHE A 63 1.53 1.44 -10.35
C PHE A 63 2.81 1.19 -9.55
N GLY A 64 3.53 2.27 -9.27
CA GLY A 64 4.87 2.29 -8.70
C GLY A 64 5.68 3.38 -9.36
N SER A 65 6.96 3.12 -9.59
CA SER A 65 7.88 4.03 -10.26
C SER A 65 8.91 3.23 -11.03
N MET A 66 9.40 3.78 -12.15
CA MET A 66 10.55 3.27 -12.88
C MET A 66 11.89 3.59 -12.18
N LYS A 67 11.85 4.20 -10.98
CA LYS A 67 13.01 4.63 -10.18
C LYS A 67 13.98 5.52 -10.95
N ASP A 68 13.44 6.23 -11.93
CA ASP A 68 14.12 7.19 -12.78
C ASP A 68 13.14 8.32 -13.07
N VAL A 69 13.58 9.55 -12.83
CA VAL A 69 12.69 10.72 -12.87
C VAL A 69 12.28 11.01 -14.31
N ASP A 70 13.23 10.98 -15.25
CA ASP A 70 12.98 11.30 -16.66
C ASP A 70 12.01 10.28 -17.28
N THR A 71 12.23 8.98 -17.03
CA THR A 71 11.31 7.92 -17.47
C THR A 71 9.91 8.10 -16.88
N ASN A 72 9.79 8.44 -15.59
CA ASN A 72 8.48 8.65 -14.97
C ASN A 72 7.75 9.87 -15.55
N LEU A 73 8.48 10.89 -16.01
CA LEU A 73 7.89 12.08 -16.65
C LEU A 73 7.39 11.81 -18.07
N GLU A 74 7.91 10.77 -18.73
CA GLU A 74 7.52 10.36 -20.08
C GLU A 74 6.31 9.43 -20.10
N MET A 75 5.87 8.92 -18.95
CA MET A 75 4.72 8.00 -18.83
C MET A 75 3.83 8.34 -17.62
N ILE A 76 2.71 7.62 -17.47
CA ILE A 76 1.87 7.76 -16.28
C ILE A 76 2.43 6.86 -15.16
N ALA A 77 3.31 7.42 -14.33
CA ALA A 77 3.82 6.75 -13.13
C ALA A 77 3.04 7.17 -11.87
N MET A 78 2.38 6.21 -11.22
CA MET A 78 1.65 6.39 -9.98
C MET A 78 2.41 5.75 -8.82
N GLY A 79 3.18 6.53 -8.07
CA GLY A 79 4.01 6.04 -6.96
C GLY A 79 3.22 5.38 -5.82
N TYR A 80 3.93 4.87 -4.82
CA TYR A 80 3.31 4.19 -3.70
C TYR A 80 2.97 5.16 -2.56
N MET A 81 1.77 5.06 -1.97
CA MET A 81 1.40 5.90 -0.83
C MET A 81 0.60 5.17 0.24
N TYR A 82 0.65 5.71 1.47
CA TYR A 82 -0.23 5.36 2.59
C TYR A 82 -0.63 6.59 3.38
N THR A 83 -1.71 7.27 3.00
CA THR A 83 -2.14 8.48 3.69
C THR A 83 -2.56 8.21 5.14
N GLN A 84 -3.21 7.06 5.37
CA GLN A 84 -3.87 6.67 6.60
C GLN A 84 -2.92 6.11 7.68
N LYS A 85 -1.60 6.19 7.48
CA LYS A 85 -0.59 5.67 8.42
C LYS A 85 0.60 6.60 8.60
N LEU A 86 1.23 6.54 9.77
CA LEU A 86 2.61 6.98 10.00
C LEU A 86 3.34 5.87 10.78
N ASP A 87 4.54 5.48 10.36
CA ASP A 87 5.23 4.32 10.94
C ASP A 87 5.64 4.58 12.40
N CYS A 88 5.54 3.55 13.26
CA CYS A 88 5.93 3.65 14.68
C CYS A 88 7.40 4.03 14.82
N ARG A 89 8.24 3.51 13.91
CA ARG A 89 9.62 3.93 13.74
C ARG A 89 9.70 4.96 12.60
N PRO A 90 9.97 6.24 12.87
CA PRO A 90 9.93 7.28 11.84
C PRO A 90 10.90 7.02 10.67
N GLY A 91 10.33 7.01 9.47
CA GLY A 91 11.05 7.05 8.19
C GLY A 91 11.11 8.46 7.59
N ARG A 92 11.36 8.55 6.28
CA ARG A 92 11.53 9.81 5.54
C ARG A 92 10.35 10.77 5.71
N ARG A 93 9.11 10.31 5.46
CA ARG A 93 7.91 11.14 5.58
C ARG A 93 7.70 11.68 7.00
N SER A 94 7.77 10.83 8.03
CA SER A 94 7.59 11.28 9.42
C SER A 94 8.68 12.26 9.86
N ALA A 95 9.91 12.09 9.35
CA ALA A 95 11.00 13.03 9.59
C ALA A 95 10.74 14.38 8.89
N TRP A 96 10.39 14.36 7.60
CA TRP A 96 10.03 15.58 6.87
C TRP A 96 8.88 16.33 7.56
N LEU A 97 7.84 15.62 8.01
CA LEU A 97 6.72 16.21 8.76
C LEU A 97 7.20 16.76 10.11
N SER A 98 8.05 16.04 10.84
CA SER A 98 8.67 16.53 12.08
C SER A 98 9.45 17.83 11.89
N LYS A 99 10.09 18.01 10.73
CA LYS A 99 10.76 19.25 10.35
C LYS A 99 9.79 20.40 10.13
N HIS A 100 8.89 20.23 9.18
CA HIS A 100 8.03 21.33 8.75
C HIS A 100 6.99 21.71 9.82
N THR A 101 6.51 20.75 10.61
CA THR A 101 5.66 21.06 11.77
C THR A 101 6.41 21.89 12.81
N ALA A 102 7.68 21.56 13.11
CA ALA A 102 8.49 22.33 14.04
C ALA A 102 8.78 23.75 13.54
N GLU A 103 9.04 23.92 12.24
CA GLU A 103 9.27 25.23 11.60
C GLU A 103 8.00 26.10 11.59
N GLU A 104 6.82 25.49 11.48
CA GLU A 104 5.53 26.18 11.51
C GLU A 104 4.90 26.30 12.92
N GLY A 105 5.57 25.80 13.96
CA GLY A 105 5.05 25.81 15.33
C GLY A 105 3.81 24.93 15.52
N ILE A 106 3.67 23.87 14.72
CA ILE A 106 2.62 22.84 14.82
C ILE A 106 3.17 21.67 15.65
N ASP A 107 2.37 21.14 16.57
CA ASP A 107 2.73 19.93 17.31
C ASP A 107 2.63 18.72 16.39
N MET A 108 3.70 17.92 16.30
CA MET A 108 3.70 16.67 15.53
C MET A 108 2.65 15.68 16.06
N GLU A 109 2.31 15.72 17.36
CA GLU A 109 1.23 14.87 17.90
C GLU A 109 -0.13 15.18 17.27
N ASP A 110 -0.37 16.39 16.75
CA ASP A 110 -1.64 16.71 16.09
C ASP A 110 -1.89 15.91 14.81
N GLY A 111 -0.84 15.27 14.27
CA GLY A 111 -0.92 14.37 13.13
C GLY A 111 -1.40 12.96 13.46
N PHE A 112 -1.60 12.62 14.74
CA PHE A 112 -1.99 11.27 15.18
C PHE A 112 -3.36 11.27 15.85
N LEU A 113 -4.10 10.17 15.70
CA LEU A 113 -5.28 9.92 16.52
C LEU A 113 -4.88 9.33 17.87
N HIS A 114 -5.62 9.67 18.94
CA HIS A 114 -5.35 9.20 20.30
C HIS A 114 -6.57 8.56 20.96
N PHE A 115 -6.33 7.55 21.81
CA PHE A 115 -7.33 7.03 22.73
C PHE A 115 -7.55 8.02 23.88
N SER A 116 -8.81 8.30 24.19
CA SER A 116 -9.25 9.20 25.28
C SER A 116 -9.22 8.55 26.66
N GLU A 117 -9.13 7.22 26.72
CA GLU A 117 -9.09 6.41 27.92
C GLU A 117 -8.29 5.13 27.67
N ASP A 118 -7.81 4.52 28.75
CA ASP A 118 -7.05 3.27 28.70
C ASP A 118 -7.88 2.23 27.95
N THR A 119 -7.26 1.67 26.91
CA THR A 119 -7.94 0.84 25.93
C THR A 119 -7.29 -0.53 25.87
N VAL A 120 -8.10 -1.58 25.89
CA VAL A 120 -7.65 -2.97 25.74
C VAL A 120 -8.13 -3.49 24.40
N LEU A 121 -7.18 -3.99 23.60
CA LEU A 121 -7.40 -4.48 22.25
C LEU A 121 -7.01 -5.96 22.15
N THR A 122 -7.78 -6.76 21.40
CA THR A 122 -7.39 -8.14 21.06
C THR A 122 -6.36 -8.14 19.92
N VAL A 123 -5.26 -8.87 20.11
CA VAL A 123 -4.14 -8.99 19.16
C VAL A 123 -3.77 -10.47 19.00
N ASN A 124 -4.38 -11.13 18.02
CA ASN A 124 -4.17 -12.57 17.78
C ASN A 124 -2.75 -12.88 17.28
N ASN A 125 -2.22 -12.05 16.37
CA ASN A 125 -0.93 -12.25 15.71
C ASN A 125 -0.14 -10.94 15.66
N PRO A 126 0.52 -10.54 16.77
CA PRO A 126 1.25 -9.28 16.82
C PRO A 126 2.36 -9.25 15.77
N SER A 127 2.46 -8.15 15.03
CA SER A 127 3.60 -7.88 14.15
C SER A 127 4.91 -7.82 14.94
N SER A 128 6.00 -8.39 14.41
CA SER A 128 7.34 -8.11 14.96
C SER A 128 7.76 -6.64 14.83
N GLY A 129 7.05 -5.84 14.02
CA GLY A 129 7.23 -4.39 14.01
C GLY A 129 6.84 -3.72 15.33
N LEU A 130 5.91 -4.31 16.10
CA LEU A 130 5.47 -3.80 17.41
C LEU A 130 6.56 -3.90 18.46
N ASP A 131 7.53 -4.80 18.29
CA ASP A 131 8.68 -4.96 19.19
C ASP A 131 9.44 -3.65 19.42
N TYR A 132 9.39 -2.73 18.45
CA TYR A 132 9.95 -1.38 18.62
C TYR A 132 9.36 -0.65 19.84
N LEU A 133 8.05 -0.79 20.07
CA LEU A 133 7.33 -0.19 21.18
C LEU A 133 7.28 -1.12 22.41
N LEU A 134 7.03 -2.41 22.21
CA LEU A 134 6.90 -3.40 23.30
C LEU A 134 8.20 -3.63 24.07
N GLU A 135 9.35 -3.54 23.40
CA GLU A 135 10.67 -3.63 24.04
C GLU A 135 11.29 -2.25 24.28
N GLY A 136 10.59 -1.16 23.93
CA GLY A 136 11.05 0.21 24.14
C GLY A 136 12.40 0.48 23.46
N LYS A 137 12.55 0.01 22.22
CA LYS A 137 13.80 0.12 21.47
C LYS A 137 14.10 1.59 21.18
N PRO A 138 15.31 2.08 21.47
CA PRO A 138 15.74 3.41 21.01
C PRO A 138 15.66 3.52 19.49
N TYR A 139 15.39 4.73 18.99
CA TYR A 139 15.42 4.99 17.55
C TYR A 139 16.83 4.74 16.97
N HIS A 140 17.85 5.20 17.70
CA HIS A 140 19.26 5.01 17.39
C HIS A 140 20.12 5.03 18.67
N LEU A 141 21.27 4.36 18.61
CA LEU A 141 22.32 4.40 19.62
C LEU A 141 23.64 4.77 18.94
N LEU A 142 24.26 5.84 19.41
CA LEU A 142 25.53 6.35 18.89
C LEU A 142 26.62 6.22 19.95
N LEU A 143 27.71 5.58 19.59
CA LEU A 143 28.95 5.53 20.38
C LEU A 143 29.82 6.72 20.00
N ILE A 144 30.26 7.47 21.01
CA ILE A 144 31.30 8.48 20.93
C ILE A 144 32.54 7.91 21.62
N ARG A 145 33.61 7.72 20.85
CA ARG A 145 34.91 7.25 21.35
C ARG A 145 36.00 8.06 20.68
N ASN A 146 36.86 8.73 21.46
CA ASN A 146 37.94 9.58 20.93
C ASN A 146 37.43 10.59 19.87
N ASP A 147 36.30 11.26 20.17
CA ASP A 147 35.58 12.18 19.26
C ASP A 147 35.12 11.58 17.92
N GLN A 148 35.14 10.25 17.78
CA GLN A 148 34.60 9.53 16.63
C GLN A 148 33.19 9.02 16.92
N PHE A 149 32.31 9.15 15.94
CA PHE A 149 30.91 8.73 16.01
C PHE A 149 30.70 7.42 15.26
N SER A 150 30.09 6.44 15.90
CA SER A 150 29.74 5.17 15.25
C SER A 150 28.44 4.61 15.81
N THR A 151 27.76 3.72 15.07
CA THR A 151 26.60 3.02 15.63
C THR A 151 27.03 2.11 16.77
N ALA A 152 26.43 2.28 17.94
CA ALA A 152 26.63 1.37 19.06
C ALA A 152 25.91 0.03 18.78
N ARG A 153 26.64 -1.08 18.84
CA ARG A 153 26.10 -2.44 18.66
C ARG A 153 26.29 -3.21 19.96
N LEU A 154 25.20 -3.51 20.65
CA LEU A 154 25.23 -4.19 21.95
C LEU A 154 25.24 -5.72 21.78
N PRO A 155 25.88 -6.48 22.69
CA PRO A 155 26.64 -6.00 23.85
C PRO A 155 27.98 -5.38 23.41
N LEU A 156 28.48 -4.39 24.17
CA LEU A 156 29.80 -3.79 23.93
C LEU A 156 30.49 -3.39 25.24
N THR A 157 31.82 -3.39 25.22
CA THR A 157 32.65 -2.88 26.33
C THR A 157 33.00 -1.41 26.12
N LEU A 158 32.63 -0.59 27.10
CA LEU A 158 32.86 0.85 27.17
C LEU A 158 34.08 1.14 28.05
N GLN A 159 34.96 2.00 27.56
CA GLN A 159 36.04 2.62 28.31
C GLN A 159 35.51 3.84 29.10
N PRO A 160 36.19 4.31 30.16
CA PRO A 160 35.71 5.42 31.00
C PRO A 160 35.40 6.73 30.26
N GLU A 161 36.03 6.97 29.10
CA GLU A 161 35.83 8.17 28.28
C GLU A 161 34.78 7.97 27.16
N ASP A 162 34.27 6.75 27.01
CA ASP A 162 33.24 6.49 26.01
C ASP A 162 31.88 7.06 26.44
N GLU A 163 31.14 7.58 25.46
CA GLU A 163 29.77 8.05 25.67
C GLU A 163 28.80 7.32 24.75
N ILE A 164 27.61 6.99 25.25
CA ILE A 164 26.50 6.49 24.45
C ILE A 164 25.42 7.56 24.37
N VAL A 165 25.07 7.99 23.17
CA VAL A 165 23.89 8.84 22.93
C VAL A 165 22.72 7.96 22.52
N VAL A 166 21.65 8.02 23.31
CA VAL A 166 20.36 7.38 23.02
C VAL A 166 19.48 8.39 22.31
N PHE A 167 18.96 8.01 21.15
CA PHE A 167 17.98 8.79 20.41
C PHE A 167 16.62 8.14 20.55
N SER A 168 15.63 8.92 20.94
CA SER A 168 14.22 8.53 20.92
C SER A 168 13.42 9.39 19.95
N SER A 169 12.48 8.77 19.24
CA SER A 169 11.50 9.47 18.39
C SER A 169 10.32 10.05 19.17
N TYR A 170 10.27 9.84 20.49
CA TYR A 170 9.27 10.34 21.42
C TYR A 170 9.89 10.63 22.80
N PRO A 171 9.31 11.51 23.64
CA PRO A 171 9.81 11.75 25.00
C PRO A 171 9.64 10.50 25.90
N PHE A 172 10.50 10.32 26.90
CA PHE A 172 10.49 9.13 27.78
C PHE A 172 11.09 9.32 29.18
N ASP A 173 10.37 9.05 30.25
CA ASP A 173 10.85 9.39 31.60
C ASP A 173 11.62 8.27 32.31
N VAL A 174 11.83 7.11 31.69
CA VAL A 174 12.54 5.98 32.29
C VAL A 174 13.48 5.30 31.28
N LEU A 175 14.69 4.98 31.73
CA LEU A 175 15.67 4.16 31.01
C LEU A 175 15.85 2.81 31.71
N ASP A 176 15.92 1.74 30.93
CA ASP A 176 16.31 0.42 31.39
C ASP A 176 17.70 0.09 30.86
N VAL A 177 18.64 -0.16 31.78
CA VAL A 177 20.06 -0.38 31.47
C VAL A 177 20.51 -1.70 32.05
N GLN A 178 21.09 -2.56 31.21
CA GLN A 178 21.78 -3.76 31.68
C GLN A 178 23.28 -3.56 31.51
N ALA A 179 23.95 -3.17 32.59
CA ALA A 179 25.37 -2.87 32.58
C ALA A 179 26.04 -3.28 33.89
N THR A 180 27.37 -3.45 33.87
CA THR A 180 28.16 -3.76 35.08
C THR A 180 28.30 -2.59 36.06
N ALA A 181 27.91 -1.38 35.65
CA ALA A 181 27.93 -0.18 36.49
C ALA A 181 26.81 0.81 36.09
N THR A 182 26.44 1.69 37.02
CA THR A 182 25.43 2.73 36.81
C THR A 182 25.97 3.92 36.02
N PRO A 183 25.28 4.38 34.97
CA PRO A 183 25.74 5.52 34.18
C PRO A 183 25.45 6.88 34.83
N LEU A 184 26.29 7.86 34.51
CA LEU A 184 25.93 9.27 34.56
C LEU A 184 25.05 9.60 33.35
N VAL A 185 23.91 10.25 33.58
CA VAL A 185 22.99 10.64 32.50
C VAL A 185 22.96 12.16 32.33
N LYS A 186 23.08 12.62 31.09
CA LYS A 186 22.89 14.02 30.68
C LYS A 186 21.80 14.08 29.61
N ARG A 187 20.90 15.06 29.66
CA ARG A 187 19.93 15.32 28.59
C ARG A 187 20.42 16.42 27.64
N ASN A 188 19.95 16.41 26.41
CA ASN A 188 20.19 17.50 25.47
C ASN A 188 19.54 18.81 25.96
N LEU A 189 20.17 19.92 25.63
CA LEU A 189 19.58 21.26 25.60
C LEU A 189 19.44 21.68 24.14
N SER A 190 18.38 22.40 23.81
CA SER A 190 18.17 22.94 22.47
C SER A 190 18.55 24.42 22.42
N ASP A 191 19.15 24.88 21.33
CA ASP A 191 19.33 26.32 21.04
C ASP A 191 18.11 26.88 20.28
N ASP A 192 18.17 28.18 19.94
CA ASP A 192 17.10 28.89 19.24
C ASP A 192 16.89 28.37 17.80
N GLU A 193 17.90 27.72 17.21
CA GLU A 193 17.82 27.04 15.91
C GLU A 193 17.23 25.62 16.04
N GLY A 194 17.01 25.15 17.28
CA GLY A 194 16.53 23.82 17.59
C GLY A 194 17.60 22.73 17.55
N ASN A 195 18.87 23.09 17.37
CA ASN A 195 20.03 22.19 17.42
C ASN A 195 20.43 21.89 18.88
N ILE A 196 21.38 20.97 19.08
CA ILE A 196 21.88 20.65 20.42
C ILE A 196 22.83 21.76 20.87
N ALA A 197 22.41 22.56 21.85
CA ALA A 197 23.23 23.61 22.47
C ALA A 197 24.27 23.01 23.43
N GLY A 198 23.97 21.88 24.04
CA GLY A 198 24.81 21.26 25.06
C GLY A 198 24.12 20.12 25.81
N TRP A 199 24.79 19.64 26.85
CA TRP A 199 24.36 18.50 27.65
C TRP A 199 24.26 18.89 29.12
N LYS A 200 23.08 18.71 29.72
CA LYS A 200 22.84 19.02 31.13
C LYS A 200 22.71 17.74 31.95
N LYS A 201 23.49 17.62 33.03
CA LYS A 201 23.36 16.51 33.99
C LYS A 201 21.92 16.40 34.49
N LEU A 202 21.39 15.18 34.45
CA LEU A 202 20.04 14.86 34.90
C LEU A 202 20.14 14.07 36.19
N LYS A 203 19.28 14.38 37.17
CA LYS A 203 19.10 13.50 38.33
C LYS A 203 18.32 12.28 37.85
N VAL A 204 18.83 11.10 38.17
CA VAL A 204 18.18 9.83 37.85
C VAL A 204 18.08 9.03 39.14
N ASP A 205 16.87 8.61 39.47
CA ASP A 205 16.58 7.75 40.61
C ASP A 205 16.62 6.30 40.10
N TRP A 206 17.67 5.56 40.46
CA TRP A 206 17.96 4.21 39.97
C TRP A 206 17.41 3.15 40.90
N GLU A 207 16.74 2.15 40.32
CA GLU A 207 16.20 0.98 41.00
C GLU A 207 16.79 -0.29 40.38
N LEU A 208 17.23 -1.22 41.22
CA LEU A 208 17.76 -2.51 40.77
C LEU A 208 16.60 -3.47 40.50
N ASN A 209 16.55 -4.02 39.29
CA ASN A 209 15.65 -5.09 38.92
C ASN A 209 16.44 -6.39 38.79
N ILE A 210 15.99 -7.41 39.51
CA ILE A 210 16.55 -8.76 39.44
C ILE A 210 15.50 -9.63 38.75
N GLY A 211 15.79 -9.99 37.50
CA GLY A 211 14.95 -10.90 36.71
C GLY A 211 15.62 -12.26 36.52
N ALA A 212 14.82 -13.25 36.13
CA ALA A 212 15.32 -14.51 35.60
C ALA A 212 14.93 -14.60 34.13
N ASP A 213 15.91 -14.78 33.24
CA ASP A 213 15.68 -15.07 31.83
C ASP A 213 16.14 -16.50 31.48
N LYS A 214 15.98 -16.91 30.21
CA LYS A 214 16.38 -18.24 29.73
C LYS A 214 17.90 -18.49 29.80
N LYS A 215 18.72 -17.48 30.14
CA LYS A 215 20.18 -17.53 30.28
C LYS A 215 20.64 -17.40 31.74
N GLY A 216 19.74 -17.18 32.70
CA GLY A 216 20.04 -17.12 34.14
C GLY A 216 19.44 -15.90 34.83
N ILE A 217 20.02 -15.51 35.98
CA ILE A 217 19.65 -14.27 36.66
C ILE A 217 20.22 -13.09 35.87
N SER A 218 19.36 -12.21 35.38
CA SER A 218 19.75 -10.94 34.75
C SER A 218 19.52 -9.79 35.72
N GLN A 219 20.56 -8.97 35.90
CA GLN A 219 20.48 -7.74 36.68
C GLN A 219 20.36 -6.57 35.70
N SER A 220 19.26 -5.83 35.77
CA SER A 220 19.10 -4.54 35.09
C SER A 220 18.82 -3.45 36.10
N ILE A 221 19.11 -2.20 35.75
CA ILE A 221 18.74 -1.04 36.54
C ILE A 221 17.76 -0.20 35.74
N SER A 222 16.63 0.18 36.36
CA SER A 222 15.70 1.15 35.81
C SER A 222 15.98 2.52 36.42
N GLY A 223 16.13 3.54 35.59
CA GLY A 223 16.41 4.90 36.03
C GLY A 223 15.27 5.85 35.67
N LYS A 224 14.55 6.36 36.68
CA LYS A 224 13.55 7.41 36.49
C LYS A 224 14.23 8.76 36.34
N LEU A 225 13.96 9.43 35.22
CA LEU A 225 14.51 10.74 34.86
C LEU A 225 13.74 11.86 35.58
N ALA A 226 14.43 12.69 36.37
CA ALA A 226 13.81 13.83 37.04
C ALA A 226 13.60 15.02 36.08
N LEU A 227 12.47 15.00 35.35
CA LEU A 227 12.07 16.07 34.45
C LEU A 227 11.38 17.20 35.25
N THR A 228 12.02 18.38 35.31
CA THR A 228 11.53 19.56 36.06
C THR A 228 10.97 20.68 35.17
N LYS A 229 11.08 20.50 33.86
CA LYS A 229 10.61 21.41 32.79
C LYS A 229 10.31 20.58 31.55
N SER A 230 9.53 21.16 30.62
CA SER A 230 9.27 20.61 29.29
C SER A 230 10.53 20.02 28.67
N TRP A 231 10.39 18.81 28.15
CA TRP A 231 11.49 18.12 27.50
C TRP A 231 11.45 18.37 26.01
N LEU A 232 12.32 19.26 25.57
CA LEU A 232 12.40 19.67 24.18
C LEU A 232 13.24 18.68 23.38
N SER A 233 12.70 18.29 22.22
CA SER A 233 13.45 17.59 21.19
C SER A 233 14.43 18.56 20.51
N ALA A 234 15.46 18.00 19.88
CA ALA A 234 16.44 18.75 19.11
C ALA A 234 16.73 18.09 17.77
N TRP A 235 17.18 18.91 16.81
CA TRP A 235 17.87 18.43 15.63
C TRP A 235 19.15 17.70 16.06
N PRO A 236 19.52 16.58 15.42
CA PRO A 236 20.70 15.81 15.79
C PRO A 236 21.98 16.50 15.28
N TYR A 237 22.16 17.78 15.59
CA TYR A 237 23.34 18.58 15.25
C TYR A 237 23.95 19.14 16.53
N TYR A 238 25.23 18.89 16.75
CA TYR A 238 25.99 19.38 17.89
C TYR A 238 27.33 19.94 17.41
N ARG A 239 27.62 21.21 17.70
CA ARG A 239 28.86 21.90 17.26
C ARG A 239 29.12 21.75 15.76
N GLN A 240 28.10 22.04 14.94
CA GLN A 240 28.11 21.91 13.47
C GLN A 240 28.33 20.48 12.95
N ARG A 241 28.33 19.46 13.82
CA ARG A 241 28.43 18.05 13.43
C ARG A 241 27.08 17.38 13.56
N LYS A 242 26.69 16.64 12.52
CA LYS A 242 25.51 15.78 12.56
C LYS A 242 25.81 14.53 13.39
N LEU A 243 24.99 14.29 14.40
CA LEU A 243 25.02 13.10 15.23
C LEU A 243 24.17 11.99 14.60
N ASN A 244 24.63 11.50 13.45
CA ASN A 244 23.98 10.40 12.75
C ASN A 244 25.03 9.50 12.08
N SER A 245 24.86 8.18 12.19
CA SER A 245 25.71 7.21 11.50
C SER A 245 24.89 6.31 10.55
N GLY A 246 23.95 6.90 9.80
CA GLY A 246 23.20 6.19 8.75
C GLY A 246 21.72 5.91 9.04
N LYS A 247 21.06 6.73 9.87
CA LYS A 247 19.60 6.69 10.05
C LYS A 247 18.92 7.74 9.18
N VAL A 248 18.18 7.28 8.17
CA VAL A 248 17.50 8.15 7.21
C VAL A 248 16.57 9.18 7.85
N GLY A 249 15.84 8.83 8.93
CA GLY A 249 14.97 9.81 9.58
C GLY A 249 15.76 10.95 10.24
N LEU A 250 16.95 10.68 10.82
CA LEU A 250 17.82 11.75 11.30
C LEU A 250 18.38 12.59 10.12
N ASP A 251 18.51 11.98 8.94
CA ASP A 251 18.97 12.69 7.76
C ASP A 251 17.94 13.65 7.19
N GLU A 252 16.67 13.26 7.29
CA GLU A 252 15.50 13.93 6.72
C GLU A 252 14.83 14.91 7.69
N GLY A 253 15.48 15.20 8.83
CA GLY A 253 15.00 16.19 9.79
C GLY A 253 14.00 15.63 10.79
N LEU A 254 14.26 14.47 11.39
CA LEU A 254 13.56 14.03 12.59
C LEU A 254 14.11 14.74 13.84
N LYS A 255 13.27 15.48 14.58
CA LYS A 255 13.65 15.93 15.94
C LYS A 255 13.60 14.75 16.87
N THR A 256 14.59 14.66 17.76
CA THR A 256 14.68 13.55 18.71
C THR A 256 14.88 14.03 20.13
N TRP A 257 14.46 13.19 21.08
CA TRP A 257 14.77 13.34 22.49
C TRP A 257 16.02 12.53 22.78
N MET A 258 17.04 13.17 23.36
CA MET A 258 18.34 12.56 23.52
C MET A 258 18.83 12.58 24.96
N VAL A 259 19.42 11.47 25.36
CA VAL A 259 20.22 11.37 26.58
C VAL A 259 21.60 10.83 26.23
N LYS A 260 22.61 11.32 26.93
CA LYS A 260 23.99 10.91 26.83
C LYS A 260 24.40 10.22 28.13
N LEU A 261 24.86 8.98 28.01
CA LEU A 261 25.28 8.13 29.11
C LEU A 261 26.81 8.01 29.08
N SER A 262 27.43 8.07 30.26
CA SER A 262 28.87 7.81 30.43
C SER A 262 29.11 7.04 31.73
N TRP A 263 30.18 6.27 31.79
CA TRP A 263 30.54 5.45 32.94
C TRP A 263 31.92 5.83 33.45
N SER A 264 32.11 5.90 34.76
CA SER A 264 33.41 6.28 35.35
C SER A 264 34.46 5.16 35.33
N GLN A 265 34.07 3.95 34.91
CA GLN A 265 34.91 2.76 34.88
C GLN A 265 34.56 1.92 33.65
N GLU A 266 35.47 1.01 33.28
CA GLU A 266 35.20 0.06 32.20
C GLU A 266 33.90 -0.70 32.48
N THR A 267 32.99 -0.71 31.51
CA THR A 267 31.64 -1.24 31.68
C THR A 267 31.23 -2.07 30.47
N THR A 268 30.71 -3.27 30.71
CA THR A 268 30.02 -4.02 29.66
C THR A 268 28.55 -3.61 29.63
N LEU A 269 28.12 -2.98 28.54
CA LEU A 269 26.74 -2.62 28.29
C LEU A 269 26.08 -3.72 27.45
N ASN A 270 25.15 -4.45 28.05
CA ASN A 270 24.47 -5.59 27.42
C ASN A 270 23.20 -5.16 26.69
N SER A 271 22.41 -4.28 27.30
CA SER A 271 21.18 -3.75 26.71
C SER A 271 20.89 -2.34 27.23
N LEU A 272 20.17 -1.58 26.40
CA LEU A 272 19.75 -0.22 26.69
C LEU A 272 18.40 0.01 26.02
N ALA A 273 17.38 0.25 26.83
CA ALA A 273 16.01 0.45 26.40
C ALA A 273 15.40 1.67 27.10
N ILE A 274 14.34 2.16 26.50
CA ILE A 274 13.41 3.10 27.11
C ILE A 274 12.29 2.27 27.71
N LYS A 275 11.71 2.66 28.85
CA LYS A 275 10.62 1.88 29.42
C LYS A 275 9.45 1.77 28.42
N PRO A 276 9.01 0.55 28.06
CA PRO A 276 7.83 0.36 27.24
C PRO A 276 6.59 0.97 27.91
N TRP A 277 5.76 1.65 27.11
CA TRP A 277 4.46 2.16 27.55
C TRP A 277 3.29 1.33 27.02
N LEU A 278 3.55 0.46 26.04
CA LEU A 278 2.60 -0.48 25.49
C LEU A 278 2.77 -1.82 26.21
N LEU A 279 1.65 -2.41 26.64
CA LEU A 279 1.67 -3.73 27.29
C LEU A 279 0.93 -4.73 26.42
N LEU A 280 1.53 -5.90 26.21
CA LEU A 280 0.90 -7.03 25.53
C LEU A 280 1.00 -8.25 26.45
N ASP A 281 -0.13 -8.71 26.96
CA ASP A 281 -0.23 -9.92 27.76
C ASP A 281 -1.39 -10.78 27.25
N ASN A 282 -1.18 -12.10 27.11
CA ASN A 282 -2.22 -13.04 26.70
C ASN A 282 -3.08 -12.57 25.49
N GLN A 283 -2.43 -12.08 24.42
CA GLN A 283 -3.09 -11.53 23.22
C GLN A 283 -3.96 -10.29 23.47
N GLN A 284 -3.82 -9.63 24.63
CA GLN A 284 -4.47 -8.37 24.95
C GLN A 284 -3.43 -7.27 25.01
N MET A 285 -3.58 -6.28 24.14
CA MET A 285 -2.75 -5.10 24.11
C MET A 285 -3.44 -3.97 24.87
N THR A 286 -2.80 -3.48 25.93
CA THR A 286 -3.26 -2.31 26.68
C THR A 286 -2.52 -1.07 26.20
N VAL A 287 -3.29 -0.09 25.73
CA VAL A 287 -2.81 1.22 25.29
C VAL A 287 -3.30 2.28 26.29
N PRO A 288 -2.41 3.03 26.95
CA PRO A 288 -2.81 4.12 27.85
C PRO A 288 -3.62 5.20 27.12
N GLY A 289 -4.64 5.77 27.75
CA GLY A 289 -5.40 6.90 27.22
C GLY A 289 -4.82 8.25 27.61
N TRP A 290 -5.00 9.28 26.78
CA TRP A 290 -4.59 10.66 27.04
C TRP A 290 -5.77 11.57 27.37
N ASP A 291 -5.56 12.48 28.32
CA ASP A 291 -6.48 13.57 28.63
C ASP A 291 -5.66 14.80 29.03
N ALA A 292 -5.79 15.88 28.27
CA ALA A 292 -5.03 17.11 28.52
C ALA A 292 -5.32 17.74 29.89
N THR A 293 -6.47 17.45 30.51
CA THR A 293 -6.78 17.94 31.86
C THR A 293 -5.95 17.29 32.95
N ASN A 294 -5.30 16.16 32.66
CA ASN A 294 -4.38 15.50 33.58
C ASN A 294 -2.98 16.16 33.58
N ASP A 295 -2.63 16.90 32.54
CA ASP A 295 -1.42 17.73 32.48
C ASP A 295 -1.75 19.14 32.99
N ALA A 296 -1.83 19.26 34.33
CA ALA A 296 -2.33 20.47 34.98
C ALA A 296 -1.49 21.73 34.71
N ASN A 297 -0.22 21.57 34.34
CA ASN A 297 0.68 22.69 34.07
C ASN A 297 0.92 22.93 32.56
N GLY A 298 0.48 22.01 31.69
CA GLY A 298 0.54 22.13 30.24
C GLY A 298 1.95 21.98 29.66
N ASP A 299 2.86 21.30 30.36
CA ASP A 299 4.25 21.13 29.92
C ASP A 299 4.48 19.92 29.00
N GLY A 300 3.42 19.16 28.72
CA GLY A 300 3.39 17.96 27.87
C GLY A 300 3.70 16.66 28.60
N TYR A 301 3.84 16.67 29.93
CA TYR A 301 4.19 15.52 30.75
C TYR A 301 3.42 15.47 32.07
N VAL A 302 2.62 14.41 32.25
CA VAL A 302 1.93 14.14 33.53
C VAL A 302 2.94 13.53 34.52
N ASN A 303 3.56 14.38 35.33
CA ASN A 303 4.49 13.95 36.38
C ASN A 303 3.77 13.19 37.51
N ASP A 304 4.49 12.62 38.47
CA ASP A 304 3.87 11.78 39.51
C ASP A 304 2.91 12.54 40.45
N ARG A 305 3.12 13.84 40.63
CA ARG A 305 2.19 14.69 41.38
C ARG A 305 0.89 14.91 40.61
N GLU A 306 0.96 15.20 39.33
CA GLU A 306 -0.21 15.33 38.45
C GLU A 306 -0.91 13.98 38.31
N PHE A 307 -0.15 12.90 38.14
CA PHE A 307 -0.69 11.56 38.01
C PHE A 307 -1.47 11.14 39.25
N SER A 308 -0.94 11.34 40.45
CA SER A 308 -1.70 11.02 41.68
C SER A 308 -2.97 11.87 41.87
N LYS A 309 -3.13 12.96 41.11
CA LYS A 309 -4.24 13.92 41.21
C LYS A 309 -4.99 14.11 39.89
N ARG A 310 -4.94 13.12 38.99
CA ARG A 310 -5.59 13.19 37.67
C ARG A 310 -7.06 13.52 37.79
N ALA A 311 -7.51 14.47 36.97
CA ALA A 311 -8.93 14.79 36.83
C ALA A 311 -9.69 13.62 36.18
N ASN A 312 -9.08 12.98 35.19
CA ASN A 312 -9.60 11.78 34.54
C ASN A 312 -8.72 10.58 34.87
N THR A 313 -9.19 9.73 35.79
CA THR A 313 -8.47 8.53 36.23
C THR A 313 -8.50 7.39 35.21
N ARG A 314 -9.35 7.47 34.17
CA ARG A 314 -9.42 6.47 33.09
C ARG A 314 -8.35 6.67 32.02
N ALA A 315 -7.66 7.81 32.02
CA ALA A 315 -6.54 8.09 31.13
C ALA A 315 -5.23 8.02 31.94
N SER A 316 -4.36 7.07 31.61
CA SER A 316 -3.09 6.84 32.33
C SER A 316 -1.83 7.18 31.54
N ALA A 317 -1.94 7.65 30.30
CA ALA A 317 -0.79 8.12 29.53
C ALA A 317 -0.09 9.27 30.27
N ARG A 318 1.24 9.19 30.37
CA ARG A 318 2.10 10.26 30.90
C ARG A 318 2.50 11.27 29.84
N PHE A 319 2.58 10.82 28.60
CA PHE A 319 2.83 11.65 27.42
C PHE A 319 1.77 11.35 26.37
N ARG A 320 1.34 12.36 25.60
CA ARG A 320 0.31 12.23 24.56
C ARG A 320 0.58 11.08 23.57
N HIS A 321 1.83 10.90 23.12
CA HIS A 321 2.21 9.86 22.17
C HIS A 321 1.89 8.41 22.63
N GLN A 322 1.76 8.18 23.94
CA GLN A 322 1.47 6.86 24.50
C GLN A 322 0.02 6.44 24.24
N ALA A 323 -0.83 7.38 23.84
CA ALA A 323 -2.23 7.13 23.52
C ALA A 323 -2.51 6.97 22.03
N ARG A 324 -1.49 6.98 21.17
CA ARG A 324 -1.69 6.88 19.71
C ARG A 324 -2.45 5.61 19.32
N LEU A 325 -3.38 5.73 18.39
CA LEU A 325 -4.11 4.59 17.84
C LEU A 325 -3.17 3.68 17.03
N ILE A 326 -2.99 2.45 17.50
CA ILE A 326 -2.19 1.40 16.85
C ILE A 326 -3.14 0.25 16.47
N PRO A 327 -3.33 -0.04 15.17
CA PRO A 327 -4.13 -1.19 14.73
C PRO A 327 -3.56 -2.53 15.21
N THR A 328 -4.45 -3.50 15.43
CA THR A 328 -4.10 -4.81 16.02
C THR A 328 -3.68 -5.86 14.99
N VAL A 329 -3.98 -5.61 13.72
CA VAL A 329 -3.62 -6.49 12.60
C VAL A 329 -2.35 -6.02 11.94
N ASN A 330 -1.78 -6.84 11.06
CA ASN A 330 -0.58 -6.47 10.30
C ASN A 330 -0.99 -5.88 8.94
N MET A 331 -0.33 -4.80 8.54
CA MET A 331 -0.43 -4.27 7.19
C MET A 331 0.39 -5.19 6.28
N TRP A 332 1.64 -5.39 6.69
CA TRP A 332 2.60 -6.37 6.18
C TRP A 332 3.36 -7.00 7.36
N PRO A 333 3.93 -8.21 7.21
CA PRO A 333 4.81 -8.77 8.23
C PRO A 333 5.93 -7.79 8.63
N GLY A 334 6.15 -7.59 9.92
CA GLY A 334 7.23 -6.74 10.44
C GLY A 334 6.94 -5.24 10.48
N THR A 335 5.70 -4.81 10.21
CA THR A 335 5.31 -3.38 10.23
C THR A 335 4.63 -2.96 11.54
N CYS A 336 4.77 -1.69 11.92
CA CYS A 336 4.01 -1.06 13.01
C CYS A 336 3.71 0.37 12.57
N TRP A 337 2.48 0.83 12.78
CA TRP A 337 2.07 2.17 12.41
C TRP A 337 1.00 2.74 13.35
N HIS A 338 0.85 4.05 13.28
CA HIS A 338 -0.16 4.83 13.95
C HIS A 338 -1.18 5.37 12.94
N ARG A 339 -2.41 5.63 13.38
CA ARG A 339 -3.44 6.30 12.58
C ARG A 339 -3.22 7.80 12.51
N VAL A 340 -3.39 8.34 11.30
CA VAL A 340 -3.24 9.77 11.02
C VAL A 340 -4.52 10.51 11.40
N ASN A 341 -4.38 11.71 11.97
CA ASN A 341 -5.50 12.57 12.26
C ASN A 341 -5.85 13.48 11.07
N PHE A 342 -6.93 13.14 10.36
CA PHE A 342 -7.43 13.95 9.25
C PHE A 342 -8.35 15.12 9.67
N ALA A 343 -8.47 15.42 10.96
CA ALA A 343 -9.27 16.55 11.46
C ALA A 343 -8.45 17.83 11.67
N ASN A 344 -7.11 17.78 11.75
CA ASN A 344 -6.27 18.97 11.93
C ASN A 344 -5.87 19.58 10.57
N GLU A 345 -6.48 20.70 10.19
CA GLU A 345 -6.27 21.34 8.89
C GLU A 345 -4.82 21.79 8.66
N LYS A 346 -4.15 22.34 9.70
CA LYS A 346 -2.77 22.84 9.59
C LYS A 346 -1.79 21.69 9.33
N PHE A 347 -1.89 20.62 10.12
CA PHE A 347 -1.08 19.43 9.92
C PHE A 347 -1.34 18.81 8.54
N ASN A 348 -2.62 18.73 8.13
CA ASN A 348 -2.97 18.14 6.84
C ASN A 348 -2.51 18.98 5.65
N ASP A 349 -2.37 20.30 5.78
CA ASP A 349 -1.74 21.10 4.73
C ASP A 349 -0.27 20.72 4.52
N LEU A 350 0.50 20.58 5.61
CA LEU A 350 1.87 20.08 5.56
C LEU A 350 1.94 18.64 5.03
N HIS A 351 1.03 17.77 5.48
CA HIS A 351 0.99 16.38 5.01
C HIS A 351 0.66 16.27 3.52
N ALA A 352 -0.20 17.14 2.99
CA ALA A 352 -0.45 17.22 1.54
C ALA A 352 0.75 17.82 0.79
N ASN A 353 1.46 18.80 1.38
CA ASN A 353 2.69 19.37 0.81
C ASN A 353 3.80 18.31 0.70
N TRP A 354 3.92 17.40 1.67
CA TRP A 354 4.84 16.25 1.58
C TRP A 354 4.62 15.46 0.28
N TYR A 355 3.37 15.10 -0.03
CA TYR A 355 3.07 14.34 -1.24
C TYR A 355 3.39 15.14 -2.51
N ARG A 356 3.12 16.44 -2.52
CA ARG A 356 3.51 17.30 -3.64
C ARG A 356 5.03 17.29 -3.86
N GLU A 357 5.81 17.44 -2.80
CA GLU A 357 7.28 17.42 -2.90
C GLU A 357 7.82 16.06 -3.30
N ASP A 358 7.36 14.99 -2.65
CA ASP A 358 7.80 13.62 -2.91
C ASP A 358 7.47 13.18 -4.34
N TRP A 359 6.30 13.53 -4.86
CA TRP A 359 5.90 13.20 -6.23
C TRP A 359 6.65 14.02 -7.26
N GLN A 360 6.85 15.32 -7.01
CA GLN A 360 7.63 16.17 -7.90
C GLN A 360 9.09 15.70 -7.99
N GLN A 361 9.70 15.31 -6.86
CA GLN A 361 11.07 14.80 -6.83
C GLN A 361 11.25 13.49 -7.59
N GLN A 362 10.19 12.69 -7.71
CA GLN A 362 10.21 11.39 -8.39
C GLN A 362 9.67 11.45 -9.82
N GLY A 363 9.17 12.60 -10.28
CA GLY A 363 8.54 12.72 -11.60
C GLY A 363 7.20 12.00 -11.71
N LEU A 364 6.45 11.84 -10.61
CA LEU A 364 5.23 11.04 -10.59
C LEU A 364 4.01 11.81 -11.09
N SER A 365 3.18 11.15 -11.89
CA SER A 365 1.86 11.63 -12.33
C SER A 365 0.82 11.56 -11.21
N GLY A 366 1.01 10.68 -10.23
CA GLY A 366 0.12 10.49 -9.09
C GLY A 366 0.66 9.42 -8.14
N ALA A 367 -0.23 8.80 -7.36
CA ALA A 367 0.13 7.67 -6.51
C ALA A 367 -1.07 6.75 -6.28
N TYR A 368 -0.79 5.48 -6.01
CA TYR A 368 -1.78 4.52 -5.58
C TYR A 368 -1.68 4.24 -4.09
N ASN A 369 -2.81 4.41 -3.42
CA ASN A 369 -2.95 4.13 -1.99
C ASN A 369 -3.34 2.68 -1.79
N ASP A 370 -2.48 1.95 -1.10
CA ASP A 370 -2.66 0.53 -0.84
C ASP A 370 -3.38 0.32 0.50
N ASP A 371 -3.97 -0.87 0.68
CA ASP A 371 -4.72 -1.22 1.88
C ASP A 371 -5.77 -0.17 2.31
N MET A 372 -6.45 0.45 1.35
CA MET A 372 -7.41 1.54 1.61
C MET A 372 -8.62 1.10 2.44
N ALA A 373 -8.93 -0.20 2.49
CA ALA A 373 -9.96 -0.76 3.36
C ALA A 373 -9.52 -0.93 4.83
N LYS A 374 -8.23 -0.74 5.14
CA LYS A 374 -7.72 -0.81 6.52
C LYS A 374 -7.91 0.57 7.18
N LEU A 375 -9.12 0.86 7.68
CA LEU A 375 -9.49 2.13 8.33
C LEU A 375 -9.64 2.00 9.87
N LEU A 376 -10.77 2.40 10.46
CA LEU A 376 -11.02 2.35 11.91
C LEU A 376 -12.02 1.28 12.33
N GLY A 377 -12.44 0.40 11.42
CA GLY A 377 -13.43 -0.64 11.68
C GLY A 377 -12.91 -1.84 12.48
N ALA A 378 -13.80 -2.81 12.71
CA ALA A 378 -13.51 -4.04 13.46
C ALA A 378 -12.45 -4.92 12.79
N ASN A 379 -12.20 -4.74 11.49
CA ASN A 379 -11.11 -5.38 10.77
C ASN A 379 -9.72 -4.87 11.17
N GLN A 380 -9.63 -3.76 11.93
CA GLN A 380 -8.38 -3.14 12.38
C GLN A 380 -8.29 -3.01 13.90
N PHE A 381 -9.43 -2.93 14.59
CA PHE A 381 -9.52 -2.71 16.03
C PHE A 381 -10.60 -3.61 16.63
N GLU A 382 -10.16 -4.62 17.38
CA GLU A 382 -11.05 -5.44 18.21
C GLU A 382 -10.96 -4.95 19.67
N VAL A 383 -11.84 -4.02 20.04
CA VAL A 383 -11.80 -3.35 21.35
C VAL A 383 -12.54 -4.18 22.40
N THR A 384 -11.85 -4.55 23.47
CA THR A 384 -12.43 -5.24 24.63
C THR A 384 -12.92 -4.26 25.70
N SER A 385 -12.19 -3.16 25.93
CA SER A 385 -12.60 -2.07 26.83
C SER A 385 -12.02 -0.73 26.40
N GLY A 386 -12.69 0.38 26.76
CA GLY A 386 -12.29 1.74 26.37
C GLY A 386 -12.63 2.06 24.91
N GLY A 387 -11.63 2.50 24.15
CA GLY A 387 -11.66 2.67 22.70
C GLY A 387 -12.17 4.01 22.17
N GLY A 388 -12.56 4.96 23.05
CA GLY A 388 -12.96 6.30 22.63
C GLY A 388 -11.78 7.06 22.02
N ILE A 389 -12.02 7.79 20.92
CA ILE A 389 -11.00 8.56 20.20
C ILE A 389 -11.10 10.04 20.60
N ILE A 390 -9.98 10.73 20.83
CA ILE A 390 -10.00 12.15 21.27
C ILE A 390 -10.47 13.06 20.13
N GLU A 391 -9.96 12.84 18.93
CA GLU A 391 -10.15 13.72 17.78
C GLU A 391 -11.50 13.51 17.07
N MET A 392 -12.29 12.51 17.48
CA MET A 392 -13.62 12.25 16.92
C MET A 392 -14.56 11.57 17.91
N PRO A 393 -15.88 11.84 17.88
CA PRO A 393 -16.84 11.35 18.87
C PRO A 393 -17.28 9.89 18.61
N HIS A 394 -16.32 9.00 18.37
CA HIS A 394 -16.57 7.60 18.05
C HIS A 394 -15.58 6.67 18.77
N LYS A 395 -15.93 5.39 18.79
CA LYS A 395 -15.06 4.33 19.31
C LYS A 395 -14.38 3.60 18.16
N ALA A 396 -13.08 3.36 18.28
CA ALA A 396 -12.38 2.49 17.35
C ALA A 396 -13.04 1.10 17.28
N GLY A 397 -12.99 0.45 16.11
CA GLY A 397 -13.62 -0.85 15.88
C GLY A 397 -15.09 -0.78 15.48
N THR A 398 -15.68 0.42 15.35
CA THR A 398 -17.09 0.60 14.99
C THR A 398 -17.25 1.09 13.55
N GLU A 399 -18.36 0.71 12.91
CA GLU A 399 -18.71 1.20 11.56
C GLU A 399 -18.82 2.73 11.52
N ALA A 400 -19.35 3.35 12.59
CA ALA A 400 -19.46 4.80 12.70
C ALA A 400 -18.09 5.50 12.68
N ALA A 401 -17.09 4.96 13.41
CA ALA A 401 -15.72 5.48 13.35
C ALA A 401 -15.10 5.29 11.97
N GLU A 402 -15.31 4.11 11.36
CA GLU A 402 -14.82 3.81 10.02
C GLU A 402 -15.36 4.77 8.97
N SER A 403 -16.69 4.94 8.89
CA SER A 403 -17.32 5.86 7.93
C SER A 403 -16.92 7.32 8.17
N ALA A 404 -16.90 7.79 9.43
CA ALA A 404 -16.49 9.16 9.75
C ALA A 404 -15.03 9.43 9.37
N TYR A 405 -14.14 8.48 9.62
CA TYR A 405 -12.75 8.56 9.22
C TYR A 405 -12.57 8.53 7.70
N ALA A 406 -13.33 7.68 7.00
CA ALA A 406 -13.32 7.60 5.54
C ALA A 406 -13.69 8.94 4.87
N ILE A 407 -14.69 9.65 5.40
CA ILE A 407 -15.07 10.99 4.91
C ILE A 407 -13.93 11.99 5.09
N LYS A 408 -13.25 11.98 6.26
CA LYS A 408 -12.10 12.87 6.51
C LYS A 408 -10.91 12.52 5.64
N LEU A 409 -10.64 11.23 5.43
CA LEU A 409 -9.64 10.76 4.47
C LEU A 409 -9.95 11.24 3.05
N ALA A 410 -11.21 11.16 2.60
CA ALA A 410 -11.61 11.65 1.29
C ALA A 410 -11.32 13.15 1.12
N ALA A 411 -11.63 13.97 2.13
CA ALA A 411 -11.31 15.40 2.13
C ALA A 411 -9.79 15.66 2.06
N PHE A 412 -8.99 14.87 2.77
CA PHE A 412 -7.53 14.96 2.71
C PHE A 412 -6.98 14.55 1.32
N LEU A 413 -7.50 13.48 0.73
CA LEU A 413 -7.14 13.05 -0.63
C LEU A 413 -7.50 14.14 -1.66
N GLN A 414 -8.64 14.82 -1.49
CA GLN A 414 -9.01 15.97 -2.33
C GLN A 414 -8.03 17.13 -2.17
N GLN A 415 -7.52 17.38 -0.95
CA GLN A 415 -6.47 18.37 -0.70
C GLN A 415 -5.17 17.99 -1.40
N ILE A 416 -4.77 16.71 -1.38
CA ILE A 416 -3.63 16.20 -2.15
C ILE A 416 -3.86 16.49 -3.64
N LYS A 417 -5.00 16.11 -4.22
CA LYS A 417 -5.31 16.39 -5.64
C LYS A 417 -5.19 17.88 -5.97
N LYS A 418 -5.66 18.76 -5.09
CA LYS A 418 -5.51 20.21 -5.27
C LYS A 418 -4.05 20.68 -5.20
N LYS A 419 -3.22 20.10 -4.34
CA LYS A 419 -1.81 20.49 -4.18
C LYS A 419 -0.92 19.96 -5.29
N THR A 420 -1.23 18.77 -5.80
CA THR A 420 -0.44 18.07 -6.83
C THR A 420 -0.99 18.25 -8.23
N GLN A 421 -2.24 18.71 -8.37
CA GLN A 421 -2.98 18.79 -9.63
C GLN A 421 -3.11 17.42 -10.34
N THR A 422 -2.98 16.31 -9.61
CA THR A 422 -3.08 14.97 -10.19
C THR A 422 -4.50 14.64 -10.64
N GLN A 423 -4.58 13.85 -11.71
CA GLN A 423 -5.78 13.14 -12.16
C GLN A 423 -5.59 11.61 -12.10
N TRP A 424 -4.56 11.18 -11.37
CA TRP A 424 -4.08 9.81 -11.28
C TRP A 424 -3.92 9.40 -9.82
N LEU A 425 -4.90 9.76 -8.98
CA LEU A 425 -4.98 9.24 -7.62
C LEU A 425 -5.62 7.86 -7.66
N ALA A 426 -4.88 6.84 -7.24
CA ALA A 426 -5.31 5.46 -7.35
C ALA A 426 -5.55 4.80 -5.99
N ALA A 427 -6.34 3.73 -5.96
CA ALA A 427 -6.54 2.89 -4.79
C ALA A 427 -6.50 1.40 -5.14
N ASN A 428 -5.84 0.58 -4.31
CA ASN A 428 -5.94 -0.87 -4.39
C ASN A 428 -7.19 -1.34 -3.66
N ILE A 429 -8.10 -1.98 -4.39
CA ILE A 429 -9.33 -2.57 -3.86
C ILE A 429 -9.44 -4.08 -4.15
N SER A 430 -8.41 -4.68 -4.76
CA SER A 430 -8.41 -6.09 -5.16
C SER A 430 -9.72 -6.47 -5.89
N GLU A 431 -10.47 -7.44 -5.36
CA GLU A 431 -11.72 -7.94 -5.94
C GLU A 431 -12.98 -7.25 -5.40
N LEU A 432 -12.84 -6.21 -4.57
CA LEU A 432 -13.96 -5.60 -3.86
C LEU A 432 -14.95 -4.91 -4.81
N ASN A 433 -16.24 -5.23 -4.66
CA ASN A 433 -17.32 -4.48 -5.29
C ASN A 433 -17.74 -3.32 -4.36
N LEU A 434 -17.42 -2.09 -4.76
CA LEU A 434 -17.62 -0.88 -3.94
C LEU A 434 -19.09 -0.61 -3.60
N TRP A 435 -20.03 -1.04 -4.44
CA TRP A 435 -21.47 -0.88 -4.19
C TRP A 435 -22.00 -1.89 -3.16
N HIS A 436 -21.23 -2.93 -2.85
CA HIS A 436 -21.55 -3.92 -1.82
C HIS A 436 -20.76 -3.72 -0.53
N TYR A 437 -19.91 -2.67 -0.48
CA TYR A 437 -19.03 -2.39 0.65
C TYR A 437 -19.41 -1.08 1.33
N SER A 438 -20.26 -1.16 2.35
CA SER A 438 -20.83 -0.01 3.06
C SER A 438 -19.82 0.84 3.82
N ALA A 439 -18.64 0.30 4.14
CA ALA A 439 -17.60 1.03 4.86
C ALA A 439 -16.98 2.17 4.03
N TRP A 440 -17.10 2.15 2.70
CA TRP A 440 -16.60 3.20 1.83
C TRP A 440 -17.73 4.14 1.40
N PRO A 441 -17.80 5.35 1.98
CA PRO A 441 -18.82 6.30 1.63
C PRO A 441 -18.58 6.86 0.21
N PRO A 442 -19.62 7.38 -0.46
CA PRO A 442 -19.50 7.94 -1.81
C PRO A 442 -18.38 8.99 -1.96
N GLU A 443 -18.14 9.80 -0.93
CA GLU A 443 -17.07 10.80 -0.91
C GLU A 443 -15.68 10.17 -1.12
N LEU A 444 -15.43 9.01 -0.51
CA LEU A 444 -14.17 8.29 -0.67
C LEU A 444 -14.06 7.61 -2.04
N GLN A 445 -15.18 7.16 -2.60
CA GLN A 445 -15.21 6.60 -3.94
C GLN A 445 -14.92 7.68 -4.98
N ASN A 446 -15.58 8.84 -4.87
CA ASN A 446 -15.55 9.93 -5.85
C ASN A 446 -14.20 10.68 -5.94
N VAL A 447 -13.31 10.54 -4.94
CA VAL A 447 -12.00 11.21 -4.97
C VAL A 447 -10.94 10.40 -5.74
N VAL A 448 -11.15 9.09 -5.91
CA VAL A 448 -10.22 8.18 -6.58
C VAL A 448 -10.46 8.20 -8.10
N ASP A 449 -9.39 8.24 -8.88
CA ASP A 449 -9.43 8.27 -10.35
C ASP A 449 -9.18 6.88 -10.97
N VAL A 450 -8.43 6.02 -10.28
CA VAL A 450 -7.96 4.72 -10.81
C VAL A 450 -8.04 3.61 -9.76
N TRP A 451 -8.53 2.44 -10.17
CA TRP A 451 -8.74 1.29 -9.31
C TRP A 451 -7.81 0.14 -9.67
N LEU A 452 -6.89 -0.22 -8.77
CA LEU A 452 -6.09 -1.44 -8.92
C LEU A 452 -6.90 -2.65 -8.44
N ARG A 453 -7.11 -3.62 -9.34
CA ARG A 453 -7.94 -4.81 -9.12
C ARG A 453 -7.08 -6.07 -9.11
N GLU A 454 -6.36 -6.27 -8.01
CA GLU A 454 -5.49 -7.43 -7.76
C GLU A 454 -6.27 -8.75 -7.75
N HIS A 455 -5.76 -9.77 -8.46
CA HIS A 455 -6.36 -11.10 -8.64
C HIS A 455 -7.80 -11.11 -9.19
N TYR A 456 -8.23 -10.03 -9.83
CA TYR A 456 -9.60 -9.90 -10.32
C TYR A 456 -9.98 -11.00 -11.30
N LEU A 457 -9.05 -11.36 -12.19
CA LEU A 457 -9.23 -12.39 -13.20
C LEU A 457 -8.34 -13.60 -12.90
N THR A 458 -8.92 -14.79 -13.01
CA THR A 458 -8.24 -16.08 -12.84
C THR A 458 -8.74 -17.07 -13.89
N PRO A 459 -7.91 -17.95 -14.48
CA PRO A 459 -8.34 -18.89 -15.50
C PRO A 459 -9.63 -19.66 -15.13
N ALA A 460 -9.71 -20.19 -13.91
CA ALA A 460 -10.88 -20.92 -13.42
C ALA A 460 -11.87 -20.04 -12.62
N MET A 461 -12.11 -18.78 -13.06
CA MET A 461 -13.02 -17.83 -12.37
C MET A 461 -14.47 -18.33 -12.27
N GLY A 462 -14.94 -19.13 -13.23
CA GLY A 462 -16.32 -19.65 -13.22
C GLY A 462 -17.35 -18.62 -13.67
N LEU A 463 -18.48 -19.11 -14.21
CA LEU A 463 -19.53 -18.26 -14.79
C LEU A 463 -20.27 -17.43 -13.73
N GLU A 464 -20.44 -17.96 -12.52
CA GLU A 464 -21.13 -17.22 -11.44
C GLU A 464 -20.33 -15.98 -11.02
N ARG A 465 -19.03 -16.14 -10.73
CA ARG A 465 -18.17 -15.01 -10.37
C ARG A 465 -18.02 -14.04 -11.53
N LEU A 466 -17.86 -14.52 -12.77
CA LEU A 466 -17.76 -13.66 -13.95
C LEU A 466 -19.02 -12.77 -14.10
N GLN A 467 -20.21 -13.35 -13.92
CA GLN A 467 -21.48 -12.62 -14.00
C GLN A 467 -21.77 -11.73 -12.77
N GLN A 468 -21.05 -11.89 -11.66
CA GLN A 468 -21.12 -11.01 -10.50
C GLN A 468 -20.16 -9.81 -10.58
N SER A 469 -19.20 -9.84 -11.51
CA SER A 469 -18.09 -8.88 -11.65
C SER A 469 -18.44 -7.68 -12.55
N TRP A 470 -19.66 -7.16 -12.45
CA TRP A 470 -20.17 -6.07 -13.31
C TRP A 470 -19.58 -4.69 -12.95
N ASP A 471 -18.92 -4.57 -11.81
CA ASP A 471 -18.58 -3.30 -11.17
C ASP A 471 -17.47 -2.52 -11.89
N SER A 472 -16.57 -3.18 -12.63
CA SER A 472 -15.64 -2.47 -13.53
C SER A 472 -16.36 -1.62 -14.58
N PHE A 473 -17.50 -2.08 -15.11
CA PHE A 473 -18.29 -1.33 -16.09
C PHE A 473 -19.01 -0.12 -15.46
N ALA A 474 -19.30 -0.20 -14.15
CA ALA A 474 -19.86 0.90 -13.38
C ALA A 474 -18.80 1.96 -13.09
N LEU A 475 -17.59 1.55 -12.71
CA LEU A 475 -16.44 2.45 -12.51
C LEU A 475 -16.12 3.23 -13.80
N SER A 476 -16.01 2.53 -14.93
CA SER A 476 -15.80 3.20 -16.23
C SER A 476 -16.97 4.08 -16.68
N LYS A 477 -18.18 3.85 -16.16
CA LYS A 477 -19.34 4.73 -16.40
C LYS A 477 -19.25 6.01 -15.56
N ALA A 478 -18.69 5.94 -14.36
CA ALA A 478 -18.39 7.10 -13.51
C ALA A 478 -17.25 7.96 -14.07
N GLY A 479 -16.42 7.41 -14.95
CA GLY A 479 -15.27 8.09 -15.56
C GLY A 479 -13.92 7.54 -15.08
N ASP A 480 -13.96 6.61 -14.12
CA ASP A 480 -12.79 6.06 -13.47
C ASP A 480 -12.10 5.01 -14.34
N LYS A 481 -10.80 4.84 -14.08
CA LYS A 481 -9.97 3.81 -14.73
C LYS A 481 -9.83 2.59 -13.84
N SER A 482 -9.51 1.45 -14.43
CA SER A 482 -9.25 0.22 -13.70
C SER A 482 -8.06 -0.53 -14.29
N LEU A 483 -7.10 -0.88 -13.44
CA LEU A 483 -6.13 -1.92 -13.76
C LEU A 483 -6.73 -3.27 -13.39
N LEU A 484 -6.97 -4.11 -14.39
CA LEU A 484 -7.51 -5.46 -14.20
C LEU A 484 -6.35 -6.46 -14.25
N MET A 485 -6.04 -7.06 -13.10
CA MET A 485 -4.96 -8.05 -13.03
C MET A 485 -5.47 -9.45 -13.31
N ALA A 486 -4.88 -10.10 -14.31
CA ALA A 486 -5.02 -11.53 -14.53
C ALA A 486 -3.91 -12.27 -13.80
N SER A 487 -4.28 -13.29 -13.02
CA SER A 487 -3.32 -14.14 -12.32
C SER A 487 -3.52 -15.60 -12.67
N MET A 488 -2.43 -16.39 -12.64
CA MET A 488 -2.47 -17.82 -13.03
C MET A 488 -3.04 -18.73 -11.93
N LYS A 489 -3.62 -18.13 -10.88
CA LYS A 489 -4.20 -18.84 -9.75
C LYS A 489 -5.40 -19.69 -10.19
N GLY A 490 -5.47 -20.92 -9.71
CA GLY A 490 -6.50 -21.90 -10.07
C GLY A 490 -6.46 -22.39 -11.52
N GLY A 491 -5.39 -22.08 -12.27
CA GLY A 491 -5.23 -22.46 -13.67
C GLY A 491 -4.55 -23.81 -13.91
N MET A 492 -4.25 -24.10 -15.17
CA MET A 492 -3.52 -25.30 -15.58
C MET A 492 -2.08 -25.32 -15.06
N SER A 493 -1.44 -24.17 -14.94
CA SER A 493 -0.08 -24.01 -14.42
C SER A 493 0.06 -24.46 -12.96
N GLU A 494 -1.00 -24.38 -12.14
CA GLU A 494 -1.00 -24.96 -10.79
C GLU A 494 -1.03 -26.49 -10.81
N LEU A 495 -1.74 -27.08 -11.77
CA LEU A 495 -1.82 -28.54 -11.92
C LEU A 495 -0.56 -29.13 -12.55
N LYS A 496 0.05 -28.36 -13.46
CA LYS A 496 1.16 -28.80 -14.30
C LYS A 496 2.28 -27.73 -14.38
N PRO A 497 2.91 -27.39 -13.24
CA PRO A 497 3.82 -26.26 -13.15
C PRO A 497 5.11 -26.40 -13.98
N SER A 498 5.46 -27.62 -14.40
CA SER A 498 6.61 -27.88 -15.26
C SER A 498 6.31 -27.88 -16.76
N GLU A 499 5.03 -27.83 -17.16
CA GLU A 499 4.64 -27.85 -18.58
C GLU A 499 4.51 -26.40 -19.10
N PRO A 500 5.29 -25.98 -20.11
CA PRO A 500 5.21 -24.61 -20.66
C PRO A 500 3.81 -24.28 -21.19
N ASP A 501 3.17 -25.24 -21.88
CA ASP A 501 1.83 -25.08 -22.44
C ASP A 501 0.77 -24.77 -21.37
N ALA A 502 0.95 -25.27 -20.14
CA ALA A 502 0.05 -24.97 -19.04
C ALA A 502 0.10 -23.49 -18.63
N TRP A 503 1.29 -22.89 -18.64
CA TRP A 503 1.48 -21.47 -18.36
C TRP A 503 1.00 -20.59 -19.50
N HIS A 504 1.36 -20.93 -20.75
CA HIS A 504 0.92 -20.17 -21.92
C HIS A 504 -0.61 -20.17 -22.03
N ARG A 505 -1.27 -21.32 -21.80
CA ARG A 505 -2.74 -21.40 -21.80
C ARG A 505 -3.39 -20.54 -20.73
N ASP A 506 -2.82 -20.47 -19.53
CA ASP A 506 -3.33 -19.62 -18.46
C ASP A 506 -3.16 -18.13 -18.80
N ILE A 507 -2.05 -17.74 -19.43
CA ILE A 507 -1.82 -16.37 -19.89
C ILE A 507 -2.78 -16.01 -21.04
N GLU A 508 -2.93 -16.88 -22.04
CA GLU A 508 -3.91 -16.72 -23.13
C GLU A 508 -5.32 -16.54 -22.56
N THR A 509 -5.70 -17.38 -21.60
CA THR A 509 -6.99 -17.32 -20.91
C THR A 509 -7.14 -16.02 -20.12
N GLY A 510 -6.08 -15.58 -19.42
CA GLY A 510 -6.05 -14.31 -18.70
C GLY A 510 -6.30 -13.11 -19.60
N LEU A 511 -5.67 -13.07 -20.77
CA LEU A 511 -5.87 -12.02 -21.77
C LEU A 511 -7.30 -12.07 -22.37
N ALA A 512 -7.81 -13.25 -22.68
CA ALA A 512 -9.18 -13.40 -23.17
C ALA A 512 -10.22 -12.95 -22.11
N LEU A 513 -10.04 -13.34 -20.85
CA LEU A 513 -10.87 -12.86 -19.74
C LEU A 513 -10.78 -11.34 -19.63
N TYR A 514 -9.58 -10.76 -19.73
CA TYR A 514 -9.40 -9.31 -19.72
C TYR A 514 -10.20 -8.64 -20.84
N TYR A 515 -10.12 -9.15 -22.07
CA TYR A 515 -10.89 -8.59 -23.19
C TYR A 515 -12.41 -8.74 -23.03
N LEU A 516 -12.92 -9.69 -22.24
CA LEU A 516 -14.34 -9.66 -21.86
C LEU A 516 -14.67 -8.39 -21.04
N PHE A 517 -13.76 -7.91 -20.19
CA PHE A 517 -13.97 -6.70 -19.38
C PHE A 517 -13.45 -5.39 -20.02
N ASN A 518 -12.62 -5.49 -21.07
CA ASN A 518 -11.89 -4.34 -21.62
C ASN A 518 -12.83 -3.21 -22.11
N LEU A 519 -12.56 -2.00 -21.68
CA LEU A 519 -13.14 -0.77 -22.19
C LEU A 519 -11.96 0.15 -22.53
N PRO A 520 -11.55 0.23 -23.81
CA PRO A 520 -10.39 1.03 -24.22
C PRO A 520 -10.43 2.46 -23.65
N GLY A 521 -9.30 2.92 -23.12
CA GLY A 521 -9.15 4.19 -22.39
C GLY A 521 -9.64 4.19 -20.94
N TYR A 522 -10.29 3.12 -20.45
CA TYR A 522 -10.75 2.98 -19.07
C TYR A 522 -10.16 1.77 -18.36
N THR A 523 -9.81 0.70 -19.08
CA THR A 523 -9.19 -0.49 -18.48
C THR A 523 -7.78 -0.70 -18.98
N TYR A 524 -6.92 -1.22 -18.11
CA TYR A 524 -5.55 -1.58 -18.41
C TYR A 524 -5.31 -3.03 -18.00
N TYR A 525 -4.50 -3.74 -18.79
CA TYR A 525 -4.16 -5.13 -18.54
C TYR A 525 -2.82 -5.27 -17.80
N HIS A 526 -2.80 -6.15 -16.80
CA HIS A 526 -1.55 -6.66 -16.23
C HIS A 526 -1.67 -8.15 -15.97
N SER A 527 -0.64 -8.89 -16.38
CA SER A 527 -0.53 -10.34 -16.22
C SER A 527 0.47 -10.64 -15.10
N TRP A 528 0.06 -11.46 -14.14
CA TRP A 528 0.89 -11.78 -12.99
C TRP A 528 0.82 -13.26 -12.61
N ASN A 529 1.80 -13.71 -11.83
CA ASN A 529 1.77 -15.07 -11.27
C ASN A 529 0.75 -15.18 -10.11
N GLN A 530 0.85 -16.29 -9.38
CA GLN A 530 0.00 -16.63 -8.23
C GLN A 530 0.43 -16.00 -6.88
N THR A 531 1.46 -15.15 -6.86
CA THR A 531 2.11 -14.67 -5.62
C THR A 531 1.89 -13.18 -5.38
N TYR A 532 2.02 -12.76 -4.12
CA TYR A 532 2.00 -11.36 -3.69
C TYR A 532 3.37 -10.65 -3.78
N VAL A 533 4.36 -11.25 -4.48
CA VAL A 533 5.74 -10.73 -4.53
C VAL A 533 6.08 -10.17 -5.92
N TYR A 534 5.69 -8.92 -6.11
CA TYR A 534 5.90 -8.12 -7.33
C TYR A 534 7.37 -7.89 -7.69
N GLY A 535 7.59 -7.39 -8.91
CA GLY A 535 8.88 -6.91 -9.39
C GLY A 535 9.39 -7.59 -10.66
N SER A 536 10.42 -6.99 -11.22
CA SER A 536 11.00 -7.27 -12.54
C SER A 536 12.13 -8.30 -12.52
N GLY A 537 12.56 -8.73 -11.32
CA GLY A 537 13.64 -9.70 -11.18
C GLY A 537 13.33 -11.06 -11.81
N ASN A 538 14.33 -11.95 -11.81
CA ASN A 538 14.23 -13.23 -12.50
C ASN A 538 13.17 -14.20 -11.92
N THR A 539 12.58 -15.01 -12.80
CA THR A 539 11.72 -16.13 -12.45
C THR A 539 12.48 -17.22 -11.69
N SER A 540 11.72 -18.04 -10.96
CA SER A 540 12.19 -19.26 -10.32
C SER A 540 11.23 -20.40 -10.63
N LEU A 541 11.64 -21.65 -10.39
CA LEU A 541 10.77 -22.82 -10.56
C LEU A 541 9.53 -22.82 -9.65
N LYS A 542 9.44 -21.89 -8.68
CA LYS A 542 8.24 -21.71 -7.83
C LYS A 542 7.16 -20.86 -8.50
N ASN A 543 7.52 -20.06 -9.50
CA ASN A 543 6.60 -19.13 -10.14
C ASN A 543 6.55 -19.25 -11.66
N TRP A 544 7.47 -19.97 -12.30
CA TRP A 544 7.46 -20.20 -13.74
C TRP A 544 8.03 -21.58 -14.08
N TYR A 545 7.73 -22.13 -15.26
CA TYR A 545 8.28 -23.43 -15.69
C TYR A 545 9.80 -23.41 -15.92
N ARG A 546 10.38 -22.21 -16.10
CA ARG A 546 11.82 -21.99 -16.29
C ARG A 546 12.33 -20.90 -15.35
N ALA A 547 13.46 -21.12 -14.68
CA ALA A 547 14.10 -20.09 -13.87
C ALA A 547 15.01 -19.18 -14.72
N GLY A 548 15.27 -17.96 -14.23
CA GLY A 548 16.34 -17.11 -14.76
C GLY A 548 15.97 -16.16 -15.89
N ILE A 549 14.69 -15.96 -16.19
CA ILE A 549 14.25 -14.92 -17.14
C ILE A 549 13.48 -13.81 -16.42
N PRO A 550 13.43 -12.58 -16.93
CA PRO A 550 12.67 -11.50 -16.30
C PRO A 550 11.18 -11.84 -16.16
N LYS A 551 10.60 -11.58 -14.98
CA LYS A 551 9.20 -11.96 -14.68
C LYS A 551 8.19 -11.24 -15.59
N ASN A 552 8.27 -9.91 -15.72
CA ASN A 552 7.28 -9.15 -16.48
C ASN A 552 7.25 -9.56 -17.96
N TRP A 553 8.42 -9.85 -18.53
CA TRP A 553 8.53 -10.46 -19.86
C TRP A 553 7.93 -11.87 -19.94
N ALA A 554 8.10 -12.69 -18.90
CA ALA A 554 7.56 -14.04 -18.88
C ALA A 554 6.01 -14.08 -18.85
N TYR A 555 5.36 -13.11 -18.21
CA TYR A 555 3.90 -13.13 -18.04
C TYR A 555 3.13 -12.24 -19.01
N GLN A 556 3.72 -11.17 -19.55
CA GLN A 556 3.04 -10.31 -20.50
C GLN A 556 3.05 -10.97 -21.90
N PRO A 557 1.87 -11.27 -22.48
CA PRO A 557 1.78 -11.85 -23.82
C PRO A 557 1.91 -10.77 -24.90
N SER A 558 3.05 -10.08 -24.97
CA SER A 558 3.26 -8.92 -25.85
C SER A 558 2.93 -9.22 -27.32
N ALA A 559 3.34 -10.39 -27.83
CA ALA A 559 3.04 -10.79 -29.20
C ALA A 559 1.53 -10.99 -29.47
N MET A 560 0.75 -11.42 -28.48
CA MET A 560 -0.72 -11.46 -28.62
C MET A 560 -1.33 -10.06 -28.56
N LEU A 561 -0.79 -9.19 -27.70
CA LEU A 561 -1.27 -7.82 -27.53
C LEU A 561 -1.01 -6.97 -28.79
N GLU A 562 0.05 -7.26 -29.55
CA GLU A 562 0.34 -6.64 -30.85
C GLU A 562 -0.70 -6.97 -31.94
N VAL A 563 -1.45 -8.07 -31.80
CA VAL A 563 -2.52 -8.43 -32.74
C VAL A 563 -3.73 -7.54 -32.48
N ASP A 564 -3.94 -6.56 -33.36
CA ASP A 564 -5.10 -5.69 -33.32
C ASP A 564 -6.40 -6.49 -33.53
N ILE A 565 -7.25 -6.58 -32.52
CA ILE A 565 -8.61 -7.14 -32.62
C ILE A 565 -9.67 -6.04 -32.71
N GLY A 566 -9.27 -4.77 -32.71
CA GLY A 566 -10.12 -3.60 -32.81
C GLY A 566 -10.72 -3.17 -31.46
N HIS A 567 -11.95 -2.64 -31.49
CA HIS A 567 -12.67 -2.16 -30.31
C HIS A 567 -13.94 -2.98 -30.03
N PRO A 568 -14.42 -3.06 -28.76
CA PRO A 568 -15.62 -3.81 -28.44
C PRO A 568 -16.85 -3.33 -29.22
N GLU A 569 -17.65 -4.27 -29.71
CA GLU A 569 -18.88 -4.04 -30.46
C GLU A 569 -20.10 -4.72 -29.82
N VAL A 570 -21.29 -4.29 -30.25
CA VAL A 570 -22.55 -4.93 -29.86
C VAL A 570 -22.61 -6.39 -30.30
N ALA A 571 -23.31 -7.23 -29.54
CA ALA A 571 -23.48 -8.64 -29.86
C ALA A 571 -24.11 -8.85 -31.26
N PRO A 572 -23.68 -9.86 -32.03
CA PRO A 572 -24.27 -10.18 -33.32
C PRO A 572 -25.75 -10.58 -33.17
N LYS A 573 -26.55 -10.32 -34.21
CA LYS A 573 -27.98 -10.66 -34.22
C LYS A 573 -28.17 -12.17 -34.05
N GLY A 574 -29.18 -12.55 -33.27
CA GLY A 574 -29.57 -13.96 -33.07
C GLY A 574 -29.00 -14.63 -31.82
N TYR A 575 -27.97 -14.04 -31.19
CA TYR A 575 -27.38 -14.57 -29.97
C TYR A 575 -28.12 -14.12 -28.70
N LYS A 576 -28.06 -14.94 -27.65
CA LYS A 576 -28.70 -14.66 -26.37
C LYS A 576 -27.73 -13.90 -25.46
N THR A 577 -28.20 -12.81 -24.89
CA THR A 577 -27.43 -11.97 -23.97
C THR A 577 -27.10 -12.70 -22.66
N VAL A 578 -25.90 -12.43 -22.12
CA VAL A 578 -25.51 -12.83 -20.75
C VAL A 578 -26.20 -11.91 -19.73
N PHE A 579 -26.39 -12.37 -18.50
CA PHE A 579 -26.97 -11.56 -17.43
C PHE A 579 -25.94 -11.29 -16.35
N TRP A 580 -25.87 -10.05 -15.90
CA TRP A 580 -25.28 -9.69 -14.62
C TRP A 580 -26.11 -10.24 -13.46
N ASP A 581 -25.43 -10.66 -12.40
CA ASP A 581 -26.00 -11.14 -11.15
C ASP A 581 -25.58 -10.19 -10.01
N ASN A 582 -26.50 -9.35 -9.57
CA ASN A 582 -26.28 -8.36 -8.52
C ASN A 582 -27.14 -8.68 -7.30
N LYS A 583 -26.80 -9.76 -6.57
CA LYS A 583 -27.47 -10.30 -5.36
C LYS A 583 -29.00 -10.44 -5.49
N ASN A 584 -29.73 -9.33 -5.50
CA ASN A 584 -31.18 -9.22 -5.58
C ASN A 584 -31.71 -8.87 -6.98
N ALA A 585 -30.85 -8.57 -7.96
CA ALA A 585 -31.26 -8.20 -9.31
C ALA A 585 -30.47 -8.95 -10.38
N LYS A 586 -31.16 -9.35 -11.46
CA LYS A 586 -30.53 -9.92 -12.66
C LYS A 586 -30.83 -9.03 -13.85
N VAL A 587 -29.77 -8.56 -14.52
CA VAL A 587 -29.90 -7.56 -15.58
C VAL A 587 -29.10 -8.01 -16.79
N LYS A 588 -29.57 -7.72 -18.00
CA LYS A 588 -28.83 -8.06 -19.23
C LYS A 588 -27.49 -7.32 -19.27
N SER A 589 -26.44 -7.95 -19.80
CA SER A 589 -25.12 -7.33 -20.01
C SER A 589 -25.16 -6.15 -21.00
N THR A 590 -26.24 -6.01 -21.78
CA THR A 590 -26.50 -4.88 -22.69
C THR A 590 -27.17 -3.69 -21.99
N ALA A 591 -27.46 -3.78 -20.69
CA ALA A 591 -28.15 -2.71 -19.97
C ALA A 591 -27.20 -1.56 -19.63
N TYR A 592 -27.80 -0.38 -19.44
CA TYR A 592 -27.10 0.84 -19.01
C TYR A 592 -27.25 1.12 -17.50
N LEU A 593 -28.02 0.28 -16.80
CA LEU A 593 -28.30 0.40 -15.37
C LEU A 593 -28.34 -0.99 -14.75
N ILE A 594 -27.84 -1.12 -13.52
CA ILE A 594 -28.08 -2.27 -12.66
C ILE A 594 -28.69 -1.80 -11.35
N THR A 595 -29.98 -2.10 -11.15
CA THR A 595 -30.80 -1.40 -10.15
C THR A 595 -30.80 0.11 -10.46
N ASP A 596 -30.17 0.92 -9.63
CA ASP A 596 -30.01 2.37 -9.72
C ASP A 596 -28.58 2.80 -10.11
N ILE A 597 -27.67 1.85 -10.34
CA ILE A 597 -26.26 2.10 -10.62
C ILE A 597 -26.03 2.18 -12.14
N PRO A 598 -25.56 3.32 -12.68
CA PRO A 598 -25.18 3.44 -14.09
C PRO A 598 -24.01 2.54 -14.45
N ILE A 599 -24.12 1.83 -15.57
CA ILE A 599 -23.05 0.98 -16.11
C ILE A 599 -22.87 1.20 -17.62
N ARG A 600 -21.68 0.90 -18.13
CA ARG A 600 -21.47 0.72 -19.57
C ARG A 600 -21.95 -0.69 -19.98
N PRO A 601 -22.66 -0.85 -21.12
CA PRO A 601 -22.95 -2.17 -21.65
C PRO A 601 -21.66 -2.95 -21.92
N ALA A 602 -21.67 -4.22 -21.57
CA ALA A 602 -20.60 -5.16 -21.91
C ALA A 602 -20.88 -5.94 -23.20
N ASP A 603 -22.16 -6.03 -23.57
CA ASP A 603 -22.65 -6.70 -24.78
C ASP A 603 -22.22 -8.18 -24.90
N TRP A 604 -21.99 -8.84 -23.77
CA TRP A 604 -21.68 -10.27 -23.73
C TRP A 604 -22.86 -11.14 -24.17
N PHE A 605 -22.55 -12.19 -24.91
CA PHE A 605 -23.54 -13.14 -25.41
C PHE A 605 -23.07 -14.59 -25.28
N TRP A 606 -24.02 -15.52 -25.33
CA TRP A 606 -23.75 -16.95 -25.29
C TRP A 606 -23.57 -17.49 -26.72
N LEU A 607 -22.40 -18.05 -27.03
CA LEU A 607 -22.25 -18.94 -28.19
C LEU A 607 -22.80 -20.34 -27.91
N TYR A 608 -22.66 -20.79 -26.67
CA TYR A 608 -23.14 -22.09 -26.21
C TYR A 608 -23.58 -22.02 -24.75
N ARG A 609 -24.58 -22.84 -24.37
CA ARG A 609 -25.01 -23.03 -22.97
C ARG A 609 -25.76 -24.34 -22.78
N ALA A 610 -25.59 -24.98 -21.62
CA ALA A 610 -26.27 -26.21 -21.22
C ALA A 610 -26.64 -26.25 -19.73
N GLY A 611 -27.53 -27.17 -19.34
CA GLY A 611 -27.95 -27.42 -17.94
C GLY A 611 -28.86 -26.32 -17.37
N TRP A 612 -30.13 -26.32 -17.77
CA TRP A 612 -31.07 -25.23 -17.52
C TRP A 612 -31.79 -25.32 -16.17
N PHE A 613 -31.38 -24.50 -15.19
CA PHE A 613 -32.18 -24.17 -13.98
C PHE A 613 -31.85 -22.76 -13.43
N GLY A 614 -31.62 -21.77 -14.30
CA GLY A 614 -31.32 -20.39 -13.89
C GLY A 614 -30.72 -19.51 -14.99
N ALA A 615 -30.41 -18.25 -14.66
CA ALA A 615 -29.75 -17.29 -15.56
C ALA A 615 -28.24 -17.57 -15.76
N ILE A 616 -27.63 -18.37 -14.87
CA ILE A 616 -26.26 -18.86 -14.99
C ILE A 616 -26.36 -20.34 -15.38
N PRO A 617 -25.89 -20.75 -16.57
CA PRO A 617 -25.97 -22.15 -17.00
C PRO A 617 -24.97 -23.03 -16.22
N LYS A 618 -25.17 -24.35 -16.23
CA LYS A 618 -24.21 -25.30 -15.65
C LYS A 618 -22.88 -25.25 -16.39
N GLU A 619 -22.93 -25.09 -17.71
CA GLU A 619 -21.78 -24.94 -18.59
C GLU A 619 -22.16 -23.96 -19.72
N GLY A 620 -21.21 -23.12 -20.15
CA GLY A 620 -21.44 -22.21 -21.26
C GLY A 620 -20.15 -21.65 -21.86
N VAL A 621 -20.29 -21.10 -23.07
CA VAL A 621 -19.25 -20.32 -23.77
C VAL A 621 -19.76 -18.90 -23.94
N ILE A 622 -19.18 -17.99 -23.15
CA ILE A 622 -19.42 -16.54 -23.25
C ILE A 622 -18.54 -15.99 -24.36
N ALA A 623 -19.07 -15.03 -25.09
CA ALA A 623 -18.35 -14.31 -26.12
C ALA A 623 -18.60 -12.79 -26.04
N ARG A 624 -17.63 -12.04 -26.54
CA ARG A 624 -17.72 -10.60 -26.80
C ARG A 624 -17.13 -10.27 -28.15
N SER A 625 -17.88 -9.50 -28.94
CA SER A 625 -17.48 -9.08 -30.28
C SER A 625 -16.55 -7.88 -30.23
N TYR A 626 -15.61 -7.85 -31.15
CA TYR A 626 -14.79 -6.70 -31.47
C TYR A 626 -14.87 -6.40 -32.98
N SER A 627 -14.58 -5.18 -33.39
CA SER A 627 -14.65 -4.77 -34.81
C SER A 627 -13.84 -5.70 -35.74
N ASP A 628 -12.67 -6.12 -35.27
CA ASP A 628 -11.74 -6.97 -36.02
C ASP A 628 -11.45 -8.29 -35.30
N GLY A 629 -12.32 -8.72 -34.38
CA GLY A 629 -12.07 -9.92 -33.60
C GLY A 629 -13.26 -10.45 -32.81
N LEU A 630 -12.99 -11.52 -32.05
CA LEU A 630 -13.95 -12.17 -31.17
C LEU A 630 -13.20 -12.78 -29.99
N VAL A 631 -13.74 -12.63 -28.79
CA VAL A 631 -13.13 -13.19 -27.57
C VAL A 631 -14.09 -14.12 -26.87
N LEU A 632 -13.58 -15.27 -26.46
CA LEU A 632 -14.36 -16.39 -25.94
C LEU A 632 -13.86 -16.84 -24.57
N TYR A 633 -14.76 -17.36 -23.74
CA TYR A 633 -14.41 -18.08 -22.51
C TYR A 633 -15.40 -19.21 -22.24
N ARG A 634 -14.90 -20.44 -22.02
CA ARG A 634 -15.70 -21.60 -21.62
C ARG A 634 -15.61 -21.81 -20.12
N GLY A 635 -16.75 -21.89 -19.43
CA GLY A 635 -16.79 -22.12 -17.98
C GLY A 635 -17.96 -22.99 -17.54
N VAL A 636 -17.87 -23.48 -16.30
CA VAL A 636 -19.02 -23.97 -15.52
C VAL A 636 -19.43 -22.93 -14.48
N ARG A 637 -20.54 -23.17 -13.79
CA ARG A 637 -21.04 -22.24 -12.76
C ARG A 637 -20.01 -21.98 -11.67
N GLU A 638 -19.47 -23.06 -11.11
CA GLU A 638 -18.51 -23.03 -10.02
C GLU A 638 -17.15 -22.48 -10.49
N ARG A 639 -16.35 -21.99 -9.56
CA ARG A 639 -14.95 -21.59 -9.80
C ARG A 639 -14.00 -22.70 -9.36
N ASN A 640 -12.80 -22.72 -9.92
CA ASN A 640 -11.70 -23.62 -9.51
C ASN A 640 -12.08 -25.12 -9.53
N ASP A 641 -13.00 -25.53 -10.42
CA ASP A 641 -13.33 -26.94 -10.61
C ASP A 641 -12.18 -27.65 -11.36
N LYS A 642 -11.34 -28.37 -10.60
CA LYS A 642 -10.19 -29.10 -11.14
C LYS A 642 -10.58 -30.15 -12.17
N SER A 643 -11.77 -30.74 -12.07
CA SER A 643 -12.23 -31.73 -13.05
C SER A 643 -12.57 -31.06 -14.39
N PHE A 644 -13.12 -29.84 -14.33
CA PHE A 644 -13.49 -29.10 -15.53
C PHE A 644 -12.27 -28.54 -16.28
N LEU A 645 -11.15 -28.20 -15.60
CA LEU A 645 -9.89 -27.84 -16.28
C LEU A 645 -9.45 -28.90 -17.30
N MET A 646 -9.74 -30.18 -17.02
CA MET A 646 -9.41 -31.34 -17.85
C MET A 646 -10.58 -31.80 -18.73
N ALA A 647 -11.66 -31.02 -18.83
CA ALA A 647 -12.80 -31.35 -19.66
C ALA A 647 -12.41 -31.45 -21.13
N LYS A 648 -12.98 -32.42 -21.84
CA LYS A 648 -12.78 -32.58 -23.28
C LYS A 648 -13.15 -31.29 -24.01
N PRO A 649 -12.39 -30.88 -25.05
CA PRO A 649 -12.73 -29.72 -25.86
C PRO A 649 -14.17 -29.80 -26.39
N LEU A 650 -14.86 -28.67 -26.35
CA LEU A 650 -16.19 -28.50 -26.89
C LEU A 650 -16.08 -27.77 -28.23
N ARG A 651 -16.68 -28.32 -29.28
CA ARG A 651 -16.76 -27.67 -30.58
C ARG A 651 -17.92 -26.70 -30.63
N VAL A 652 -17.65 -25.43 -30.94
CA VAL A 652 -18.65 -24.34 -30.99
C VAL A 652 -18.53 -23.59 -32.31
N SER A 653 -19.67 -23.33 -32.97
CA SER A 653 -19.72 -22.53 -34.20
C SER A 653 -19.50 -21.05 -33.92
N LEU A 654 -18.75 -20.39 -34.79
CA LEU A 654 -18.47 -18.96 -34.70
C LEU A 654 -19.44 -18.15 -35.58
N PRO A 655 -19.69 -16.86 -35.25
CA PRO A 655 -20.56 -15.98 -36.03
C PRO A 655 -19.98 -15.52 -37.39
N GLY A 656 -18.79 -16.01 -37.75
CA GLY A 656 -18.03 -15.61 -38.93
C GLY A 656 -16.76 -16.45 -39.08
N GLU A 657 -15.86 -16.02 -39.97
CA GLU A 657 -14.53 -16.63 -40.13
C GLU A 657 -13.47 -15.84 -39.35
N TYR A 658 -12.65 -16.59 -38.62
CA TYR A 658 -11.66 -16.05 -37.71
C TYR A 658 -10.36 -16.84 -37.78
N GLN A 659 -9.30 -16.31 -37.18
CA GLN A 659 -8.03 -16.98 -36.94
C GLN A 659 -7.75 -16.92 -35.45
N ARG A 660 -7.32 -18.04 -34.84
CA ARG A 660 -6.89 -18.06 -33.44
C ARG A 660 -5.55 -17.34 -33.32
N VAL A 661 -5.44 -16.47 -32.33
CA VAL A 661 -4.18 -15.83 -31.94
C VAL A 661 -3.49 -16.76 -30.93
N SER A 662 -2.30 -17.24 -31.28
CA SER A 662 -1.46 -18.05 -30.40
C SER A 662 -0.64 -17.19 -29.44
N TYR A 663 -0.11 -17.76 -28.36
CA TYR A 663 0.79 -17.07 -27.41
C TYR A 663 1.92 -16.25 -28.05
N ASP A 664 2.50 -16.75 -29.16
CA ASP A 664 3.58 -16.10 -29.90
C ASP A 664 3.09 -15.06 -30.94
N GLY A 665 1.80 -14.73 -30.93
CA GLY A 665 1.16 -13.79 -31.86
C GLY A 665 0.82 -14.38 -33.24
N SER A 666 1.20 -15.63 -33.52
CA SER A 666 0.88 -16.28 -34.80
C SER A 666 -0.64 -16.51 -34.95
N LEU A 667 -1.11 -16.42 -36.20
CA LEU A 667 -2.51 -16.63 -36.57
C LEU A 667 -2.70 -18.03 -37.16
N SER A 668 -3.73 -18.74 -36.70
CA SER A 668 -4.12 -20.03 -37.30
C SER A 668 -4.69 -19.87 -38.71
N GLU A 669 -4.90 -21.00 -39.40
CA GLU A 669 -5.77 -21.02 -40.58
C GLU A 669 -7.19 -20.48 -40.26
N PRO A 670 -7.88 -19.88 -41.24
CA PRO A 670 -9.27 -19.46 -41.11
C PRO A 670 -10.19 -20.60 -40.64
N LEU A 671 -11.04 -20.31 -39.65
CA LEU A 671 -11.96 -21.25 -39.04
C LEU A 671 -13.32 -20.61 -38.76
N SER A 672 -14.38 -21.40 -38.96
CA SER A 672 -15.79 -21.04 -38.68
C SER A 672 -16.34 -21.78 -37.45
N TYR A 673 -15.51 -22.58 -36.80
CA TYR A 673 -15.79 -23.26 -35.54
C TYR A 673 -14.49 -23.35 -34.73
N ILE A 674 -14.61 -23.43 -33.41
CA ILE A 674 -13.46 -23.63 -32.53
C ILE A 674 -13.69 -24.79 -31.56
N GLU A 675 -12.62 -25.50 -31.22
CA GLU A 675 -12.58 -26.41 -30.09
C GLU A 675 -12.01 -25.68 -28.88
N ILE A 676 -12.77 -25.61 -27.79
CA ILE A 676 -12.40 -24.88 -26.58
C ILE A 676 -12.49 -25.80 -25.36
N GLY A 677 -11.40 -25.95 -24.62
CA GLY A 677 -11.27 -26.73 -23.40
C GLY A 677 -11.98 -26.10 -22.20
N GLY A 678 -12.03 -26.82 -21.07
CA GLY A 678 -12.65 -26.26 -19.87
C GLY A 678 -11.80 -25.15 -19.25
N TYR A 679 -12.45 -24.05 -18.85
CA TYR A 679 -11.83 -22.80 -18.41
C TYR A 679 -10.81 -22.23 -19.39
N GLU A 680 -10.89 -22.57 -20.67
CA GLU A 680 -10.06 -21.96 -21.70
C GLU A 680 -10.70 -20.64 -22.17
N GLY A 681 -9.87 -19.60 -22.27
CA GLY A 681 -10.18 -18.37 -22.95
C GLY A 681 -9.45 -18.31 -24.29
N VAL A 682 -10.07 -17.70 -25.30
CA VAL A 682 -9.51 -17.60 -26.65
C VAL A 682 -9.69 -16.20 -27.22
N VAL A 683 -8.63 -15.68 -27.83
CA VAL A 683 -8.63 -14.45 -28.63
C VAL A 683 -8.60 -14.81 -30.11
N LEU A 684 -9.52 -14.24 -30.89
CA LEU A 684 -9.66 -14.50 -32.31
C LEU A 684 -9.56 -13.20 -33.12
N LYS A 685 -8.75 -13.21 -34.18
CA LYS A 685 -8.70 -12.16 -35.21
C LYS A 685 -9.72 -12.49 -36.30
N LYS A 686 -10.49 -11.51 -36.74
CA LYS A 686 -11.44 -11.65 -37.84
C LYS A 686 -10.70 -11.70 -39.19
N VAL A 687 -11.13 -12.57 -40.09
CA VAL A 687 -10.60 -12.60 -41.46
C VAL A 687 -11.23 -11.44 -42.23
N ASN A 688 -10.41 -10.49 -42.68
CA ASN A 688 -10.86 -9.39 -43.52
C ASN A 688 -10.91 -9.90 -44.97
N ASN A 689 -12.12 -9.94 -45.54
CA ASN A 689 -12.34 -10.25 -46.95
C ASN A 689 -11.96 -9.09 -47.87
#